data_AF-A0A9D9XBN8-F1
#
_entry.id   AF-A0A9D9XBN8-F1
#
_cell.length_a   1.000
_cell.length_b   1.000
_cell.length_c   1.000
_cell.angle_alpha   90.00
_cell.angle_beta   90.00
_cell.angle_gamma   90.00
#
_symmetry.space_group_name_H-M   'P 1'
#
loop_
_entity.id
_entity.type
_entity.pdbx_description
1 polymer ?
#
loop_
_entity_poly.entity_id
_entity_poly.type
_entity_poly.pdbx_seq_one_letter_code
_entity_poly.pdbx_strand_id
1 'polypeptide(L)'
;MKKIITIIFSAIGLLSVAQTQVVVDSPEYLQHKQAGTLDQVTVLPNPSIASAGLPVLTPTYNEKSGACDCYVEPDSTYILALAPNDDGSSAAIPIPFGFCLYGQTFNQIYINNNGNLTFTGPMSTFSSSAFPSSGNAIVAPFWGDVDTRQGLGQVLYKITPTAVYINWEDVGYYSIQGDKRNTFQLIITDGSDQVVPDGNVAFCYQDMDWTTGSASQGVNGFGGTPATGGANKGDGISYFLISRFDHAGNDFDGALGNPDGIDWLDNKSFYFDACNSGNIPPIAEGISACDTFKVCALGDTADISINFLSPEVTQTTSITYTNGGLTSMQQIANMSGNTAQLILRVVGDLASVGTWNISVTATDDATPMAGVTTISFVIEIDSTGVGALNPQLTPLSACDTIPVISVLNGPYDTYLWDDFTNNPTSSLGQPQTYGVTVSKNGCYKKVSEYFNIIEPFDIPVSGFFSICPPDSTTLISLTDSAYYGNISWGLANPALDSLNANYLAQGTYTVTVSDSLLLCTMDTTFTIISSVFPEIIGDTLACDFFFDVTNTISTSGGVWSSNSNNVQFVPSATTLNPRIIITDSIPGTYTVTYTDNACGTSLDLDIYFQQGAWTEAYDASICVGSSHVINCATSQYNLSYLWSDGSTGTSLTVSQAGQYSITVANQCNSYTDFVTIEEKVCDIQAPNVMVLNSTTGNNLFTVQYSGLKSFECTIVNRWGNVIKKYNNPSLPWDGKTSDGKFVEEGVYFYVIKAVFDSGEEVERQGFVQVYLD
;
A
#
# COMPACT_ATOMS: atom_id res chain seq x y z
N MET A 1 -9.26 -79.67 5.13
CA MET A 1 -10.14 -79.33 3.98
C MET A 1 -11.00 -78.16 4.44
N LYS A 2 -11.07 -76.97 3.84
CA LYS A 2 -10.59 -76.39 2.58
C LYS A 2 -10.33 -74.88 2.83
N LYS A 3 -9.31 -74.38 2.13
CA LYS A 3 -8.90 -72.99 1.89
C LYS A 3 -10.07 -72.01 1.65
N ILE A 4 -9.96 -70.78 2.13
CA ILE A 4 -10.05 -69.54 1.32
C ILE A 4 -9.06 -68.52 1.91
N ILE A 5 -8.12 -68.06 1.07
CA ILE A 5 -7.23 -66.92 1.30
C ILE A 5 -7.90 -65.72 0.61
N THR A 6 -8.21 -64.66 1.36
CA THR A 6 -8.47 -63.33 0.82
C THR A 6 -7.96 -62.25 1.80
N ILE A 7 -6.79 -61.73 1.45
CA ILE A 7 -6.19 -60.40 1.66
C ILE A 7 -6.94 -59.45 2.62
N ILE A 8 -6.30 -59.14 3.76
CA ILE A 8 -6.61 -57.97 4.60
C ILE A 8 -5.53 -56.92 4.33
N PHE A 9 -5.94 -55.79 3.76
CA PHE A 9 -5.15 -54.55 3.71
C PHE A 9 -5.06 -53.99 5.14
N SER A 10 -3.87 -54.02 5.73
CA SER A 10 -3.54 -53.22 6.91
C SER A 10 -2.65 -52.07 6.45
N ALA A 11 -3.24 -50.89 6.32
CA ALA A 11 -2.51 -49.64 6.11
C ALA A 11 -1.70 -49.32 7.37
N ILE A 12 -0.38 -49.48 7.28
CA ILE A 12 0.56 -48.91 8.25
C ILE A 12 0.74 -47.45 7.83
N GLY A 13 0.06 -46.54 8.52
CA GLY A 13 0.33 -45.11 8.43
C GLY A 13 1.72 -44.82 9.01
N LEU A 14 2.66 -44.46 8.15
CA LEU A 14 3.89 -43.78 8.54
C LEU A 14 3.51 -42.38 9.03
N LEU A 15 3.50 -42.18 10.35
CA LEU A 15 3.52 -40.85 10.97
C LEU A 15 4.89 -40.23 10.68
N SER A 16 4.99 -39.39 9.66
CA SER A 16 6.09 -38.45 9.51
C SER A 16 5.93 -37.37 10.59
N VAL A 17 6.84 -37.35 11.57
CA VAL A 17 6.96 -36.18 12.46
C VAL A 17 7.48 -35.04 11.58
N ALA A 18 6.63 -34.10 11.22
CA ALA A 18 7.08 -32.85 10.61
C ALA A 18 7.88 -32.09 11.69
N GLN A 19 9.19 -31.93 11.50
CA GLN A 19 9.97 -31.01 12.32
C GLN A 19 9.40 -29.60 12.14
N THR A 20 9.19 -28.91 13.25
CA THR A 20 8.71 -27.52 13.25
C THR A 20 9.68 -26.65 12.47
N GLN A 21 9.17 -25.86 11.53
CA GLN A 21 9.98 -24.91 10.76
C GLN A 21 10.07 -23.58 11.49
N VAL A 22 11.27 -23.02 11.60
CA VAL A 22 11.54 -21.76 12.31
C VAL A 22 12.37 -20.85 11.41
N VAL A 23 12.02 -19.57 11.28
CA VAL A 23 12.77 -18.63 10.43
C VAL A 23 13.97 -18.07 11.20
N VAL A 24 15.12 -17.93 10.55
CA VAL A 24 16.34 -17.33 11.13
C VAL A 24 15.98 -15.95 11.72
N ASP A 25 16.48 -15.68 12.91
CA ASP A 25 16.27 -14.46 13.72
C ASP A 25 14.85 -14.23 14.26
N SER A 26 13.94 -15.21 14.13
CA SER A 26 12.65 -15.15 14.84
C SER A 26 12.83 -15.35 16.36
N PRO A 27 11.93 -14.82 17.21
CA PRO A 27 11.98 -15.05 18.65
C PRO A 27 12.04 -16.54 19.05
N GLU A 28 11.35 -17.41 18.31
CA GLU A 28 11.35 -18.86 18.50
C GLU A 28 12.70 -19.49 18.13
N TYR A 29 13.37 -18.99 17.09
CA TYR A 29 14.72 -19.41 16.72
C TYR A 29 15.71 -19.08 17.84
N LEU A 30 15.62 -17.88 18.42
CA LEU A 30 16.47 -17.44 19.53
C LEU A 30 16.26 -18.30 20.79
N GLN A 31 15.03 -18.71 21.07
CA GLN A 31 14.71 -19.58 22.20
C GLN A 31 15.33 -20.98 22.06
N HIS A 32 15.24 -21.58 20.88
CA HIS A 32 15.88 -22.88 20.62
C HIS A 32 17.42 -22.79 20.64
N LYS A 33 17.99 -21.66 20.19
CA LYS A 33 19.44 -21.38 20.23
C LYS A 33 19.95 -21.31 21.68
N GLN A 34 19.31 -20.51 22.54
CA GLN A 34 19.67 -20.38 23.96
C GLN A 34 19.54 -21.71 24.73
N ALA A 35 18.58 -22.54 24.36
CA ALA A 35 18.37 -23.85 24.99
C ALA A 35 19.28 -24.97 24.44
N GLY A 36 20.05 -24.72 23.39
CA GLY A 36 20.87 -25.75 22.71
C GLY A 36 20.02 -26.86 22.08
N THR A 37 18.81 -26.55 21.60
CA THR A 37 17.83 -27.53 21.04
C THR A 37 17.50 -27.29 19.57
N LEU A 38 18.32 -26.51 18.86
CA LEU A 38 18.12 -26.19 17.44
C LEU A 38 18.22 -27.41 16.52
N ASP A 39 18.87 -28.49 16.97
CA ASP A 39 18.95 -29.78 16.29
C ASP A 39 17.59 -30.49 16.15
N GLN A 40 16.56 -29.99 16.84
CA GLN A 40 15.21 -30.54 16.87
C GLN A 40 14.23 -29.84 15.90
N VAL A 41 14.65 -28.77 15.23
CA VAL A 41 13.81 -27.94 14.34
C VAL A 41 14.47 -27.72 12.97
N THR A 42 13.67 -27.38 11.95
CA THR A 42 14.17 -27.04 10.60
C THR A 42 14.21 -25.52 10.43
N VAL A 43 15.37 -24.93 10.11
CA VAL A 43 15.54 -23.47 10.07
C VAL A 43 15.46 -22.93 8.63
N LEU A 44 14.76 -21.81 8.39
CA LEU A 44 14.52 -21.19 7.07
C LEU A 44 15.09 -19.75 6.96
N PRO A 45 15.65 -19.32 5.81
CA PRO A 45 16.19 -17.95 5.63
C PRO A 45 15.12 -16.84 5.64
N ASN A 46 15.49 -15.61 6.04
CA ASN A 46 14.60 -14.44 6.09
C ASN A 46 14.65 -13.62 4.77
N PRO A 47 13.53 -13.44 4.03
CA PRO A 47 13.50 -12.79 2.72
C PRO A 47 13.24 -11.27 2.72
N SER A 48 13.07 -10.59 3.87
CA SER A 48 12.51 -9.22 3.93
C SER A 48 13.52 -8.05 3.92
N ILE A 49 14.68 -8.17 3.28
CA ILE A 49 15.66 -7.08 3.21
C ILE A 49 15.84 -6.68 1.73
N ALA A 50 15.17 -5.60 1.31
CA ALA A 50 15.29 -5.05 -0.04
C ALA A 50 15.10 -3.51 -0.10
N SER A 51 16.18 -2.84 -0.50
CA SER A 51 16.36 -1.57 -1.24
C SER A 51 15.77 -0.24 -0.74
N ALA A 52 16.65 0.76 -0.63
CA ALA A 52 16.49 2.14 -1.13
C ALA A 52 17.89 2.76 -1.36
N GLY A 53 18.08 3.63 -2.35
CA GLY A 53 19.43 3.98 -2.85
C GLY A 53 19.85 5.46 -2.88
N LEU A 54 21.05 5.67 -3.47
CA LEU A 54 21.81 6.90 -3.84
C LEU A 54 22.59 7.58 -2.68
N PRO A 55 23.71 8.31 -2.91
CA PRO A 55 24.57 8.50 -4.12
C PRO A 55 26.09 8.22 -3.91
N VAL A 56 26.82 8.22 -5.03
CA VAL A 56 28.26 7.90 -5.21
C VAL A 56 29.21 9.01 -4.75
N LEU A 57 30.27 8.66 -4.01
CA LEU A 57 31.48 9.47 -3.85
C LEU A 57 32.73 8.58 -3.77
N THR A 58 33.62 8.72 -4.76
CA THR A 58 34.98 8.12 -4.78
C THR A 58 35.92 8.82 -3.81
N PRO A 59 36.65 8.10 -2.93
CA PRO A 59 37.77 8.65 -2.18
C PRO A 59 39.13 8.16 -2.66
N THR A 60 40.12 9.05 -2.52
CA THR A 60 41.54 8.83 -2.78
C THR A 60 42.28 8.31 -1.54
N TYR A 61 43.19 7.35 -1.78
CA TYR A 61 44.17 6.76 -0.88
C TYR A 61 44.76 7.69 0.20
N ASN A 62 44.78 7.20 1.45
CA ASN A 62 45.69 7.67 2.48
C ASN A 62 46.23 6.49 3.30
N GLU A 63 47.55 6.35 3.29
CA GLU A 63 48.30 5.31 3.99
C GLU A 63 48.11 5.43 5.52
N LYS A 64 47.72 4.33 6.19
CA LYS A 64 47.98 4.14 7.62
C LYS A 64 49.50 4.23 7.84
N SER A 65 49.93 4.91 8.91
CA SER A 65 51.36 5.08 9.20
C SER A 65 52.08 3.71 9.19
N GLY A 66 53.17 3.59 8.43
CA GLY A 66 53.81 2.32 8.05
C GLY A 66 54.41 1.43 9.15
N ALA A 67 54.04 1.61 10.42
CA ALA A 67 54.36 0.69 11.52
C ALA A 67 53.11 -0.03 12.09
N CYS A 68 51.90 0.38 11.70
CA CYS A 68 50.62 -0.17 12.17
C CYS A 68 49.68 -0.54 11.03
N ASP A 69 50.23 -0.68 9.83
CA ASP A 69 49.50 -1.25 8.72
C ASP A 69 49.24 -2.73 8.99
N CYS A 70 47.96 -3.10 9.05
CA CYS A 70 47.53 -4.50 9.18
C CYS A 70 47.95 -5.28 7.94
N TYR A 71 47.87 -4.64 6.76
CA TYR A 71 48.09 -5.29 5.49
C TYR A 71 49.59 -5.52 5.28
N VAL A 72 49.98 -6.78 5.23
CA VAL A 72 51.37 -7.17 4.93
C VAL A 72 51.50 -7.36 3.42
N GLU A 73 52.23 -6.43 2.78
CA GLU A 73 52.49 -6.46 1.35
C GLU A 73 53.19 -7.76 0.91
N PRO A 74 52.75 -8.38 -0.20
CA PRO A 74 53.41 -9.55 -0.76
C PRO A 74 54.87 -9.25 -1.16
N ASP A 75 55.79 -10.04 -0.60
CA ASP A 75 57.21 -10.03 -0.96
C ASP A 75 57.58 -11.31 -1.75
N SER A 76 58.86 -11.45 -2.09
CA SER A 76 59.37 -12.62 -2.83
C SER A 76 59.22 -13.98 -2.12
N THR A 77 58.78 -14.01 -0.86
CA THR A 77 58.53 -15.23 -0.07
C THR A 77 57.10 -15.74 -0.18
N TYR A 78 56.19 -14.94 -0.78
CA TYR A 78 54.83 -15.37 -1.07
C TYR A 78 54.78 -16.32 -2.27
N ILE A 79 53.78 -17.19 -2.26
CA ILE A 79 53.54 -18.21 -3.28
C ILE A 79 52.15 -17.99 -3.87
N LEU A 80 52.00 -18.20 -5.17
CA LEU A 80 50.69 -18.19 -5.83
C LEU A 80 49.82 -19.33 -5.30
N ALA A 81 48.66 -18.99 -4.72
CA ALA A 81 47.76 -19.97 -4.12
C ALA A 81 47.07 -20.87 -5.17
N LEU A 82 46.71 -20.28 -6.32
CA LEU A 82 46.01 -20.92 -7.42
C LEU A 82 46.22 -20.14 -8.73
N ALA A 83 46.18 -20.83 -9.87
CA ALA A 83 46.28 -20.19 -11.18
C ALA A 83 45.06 -19.28 -11.46
N PRO A 84 45.18 -18.22 -12.27
CA PRO A 84 44.07 -17.31 -12.60
C PRO A 84 42.77 -18.04 -12.99
N ASN A 85 41.69 -17.73 -12.29
CA ASN A 85 40.41 -18.45 -12.39
C ASN A 85 39.24 -17.60 -11.82
N ASP A 86 38.10 -18.25 -11.62
CA ASP A 86 36.81 -17.69 -11.21
C ASP A 86 36.37 -18.33 -9.87
N ASP A 87 35.95 -19.59 -9.91
CA ASP A 87 35.43 -20.34 -8.75
C ASP A 87 36.39 -21.42 -8.22
N GLY A 88 37.67 -21.31 -8.53
CA GLY A 88 38.68 -22.30 -8.20
C GLY A 88 39.11 -22.25 -6.73
N SER A 89 39.72 -23.36 -6.30
CA SER A 89 40.32 -23.51 -4.98
C SER A 89 41.72 -24.10 -5.11
N SER A 90 42.58 -23.82 -4.13
CA SER A 90 43.85 -24.52 -3.97
C SER A 90 43.62 -26.01 -3.65
N ALA A 91 44.66 -26.83 -3.80
CA ALA A 91 44.71 -28.13 -3.12
C ALA A 91 44.73 -27.94 -1.59
N ALA A 92 44.61 -29.03 -0.83
CA ALA A 92 44.80 -29.00 0.62
C ALA A 92 46.23 -28.56 0.95
N ILE A 93 46.37 -27.45 1.67
CA ILE A 93 47.66 -26.89 2.09
C ILE A 93 47.85 -27.23 3.57
N PRO A 94 48.84 -28.07 3.95
CA PRO A 94 49.14 -28.33 5.34
C PRO A 94 49.80 -27.10 5.99
N ILE A 95 49.39 -26.77 7.21
CA ILE A 95 49.98 -25.68 8.01
C ILE A 95 50.77 -26.29 9.19
N PRO A 96 51.90 -25.69 9.60
CA PRO A 96 52.81 -26.29 10.59
C PRO A 96 52.35 -26.13 12.05
N PHE A 97 51.18 -25.53 12.27
CA PHE A 97 50.56 -25.29 13.57
C PHE A 97 49.08 -25.68 13.56
N GLY A 98 48.45 -25.71 14.74
CA GLY A 98 47.02 -25.93 14.87
C GLY A 98 46.27 -24.61 14.88
N PHE A 99 45.55 -24.28 13.82
CA PHE A 99 44.61 -23.16 13.80
C PHE A 99 43.31 -23.56 14.50
N CYS A 100 42.81 -22.74 15.41
CA CYS A 100 41.59 -23.03 16.17
C CYS A 100 40.42 -22.17 15.68
N LEU A 101 39.31 -22.81 15.32
CA LEU A 101 38.06 -22.14 14.93
C LEU A 101 36.89 -22.84 15.62
N TYR A 102 36.13 -22.09 16.42
CA TYR A 102 35.05 -22.57 17.25
C TYR A 102 35.40 -23.81 18.10
N GLY A 103 36.57 -23.79 18.73
CA GLY A 103 37.10 -24.87 19.56
C GLY A 103 37.60 -26.08 18.78
N GLN A 104 37.50 -26.08 17.45
CA GLN A 104 38.03 -27.13 16.59
C GLN A 104 39.39 -26.73 16.04
N THR A 105 40.38 -27.62 16.19
CA THR A 105 41.72 -27.42 15.64
C THR A 105 41.84 -28.00 14.24
N PHE A 106 42.38 -27.21 13.33
CA PHE A 106 42.69 -27.55 11.94
C PHE A 106 44.19 -27.39 11.68
N ASN A 107 44.75 -28.29 10.88
CA ASN A 107 46.16 -28.31 10.49
C ASN A 107 46.33 -28.29 8.96
N GLN A 108 45.25 -28.00 8.23
CA GLN A 108 45.26 -27.80 6.80
C GLN A 108 44.18 -26.78 6.43
N ILE A 109 44.41 -26.09 5.31
CA ILE A 109 43.52 -25.08 4.75
C ILE A 109 43.32 -25.29 3.25
N TYR A 110 42.23 -24.76 2.73
CA TYR A 110 41.98 -24.56 1.30
C TYR A 110 41.75 -23.07 1.07
N ILE A 111 42.51 -22.49 0.16
CA ILE A 111 42.39 -21.08 -0.26
C ILE A 111 41.45 -21.04 -1.46
N ASN A 112 40.33 -20.31 -1.35
CA ASN A 112 39.35 -20.19 -2.41
C ASN A 112 39.48 -18.84 -3.13
N ASN A 113 39.31 -18.83 -4.45
CA ASN A 113 39.44 -17.61 -5.26
C ASN A 113 38.49 -16.51 -4.77
N ASN A 114 37.27 -16.90 -4.41
CA ASN A 114 36.16 -16.07 -3.93
C ASN A 114 36.37 -15.49 -2.51
N GLY A 115 37.61 -15.28 -2.05
CA GLY A 115 37.89 -14.47 -0.87
C GLY A 115 37.67 -15.13 0.50
N ASN A 116 37.70 -16.47 0.57
CA ASN A 116 37.50 -17.20 1.82
C ASN A 116 38.45 -18.39 1.99
N LEU A 117 38.67 -18.80 3.24
CA LEU A 117 39.30 -20.07 3.60
C LEU A 117 38.28 -21.09 4.04
N THR A 118 38.57 -22.34 3.72
CA THR A 118 37.83 -23.51 4.22
C THR A 118 38.77 -24.56 4.78
N PHE A 119 38.28 -25.39 5.69
CA PHE A 119 39.14 -26.33 6.44
C PHE A 119 38.83 -27.81 6.20
N THR A 120 37.61 -28.12 5.74
CA THR A 120 37.14 -29.50 5.55
C THR A 120 37.08 -29.96 4.09
N GLY A 121 37.16 -29.03 3.14
CA GLY A 121 37.20 -29.31 1.70
C GLY A 121 37.18 -28.02 0.88
N PRO A 122 37.52 -28.07 -0.42
CA PRO A 122 37.48 -26.90 -1.30
C PRO A 122 36.05 -26.37 -1.47
N MET A 123 35.91 -25.10 -1.83
CA MET A 123 34.64 -24.45 -2.08
C MET A 123 34.66 -23.69 -3.41
N SER A 124 33.86 -24.18 -4.37
CA SER A 124 33.73 -23.63 -5.72
C SER A 124 32.37 -22.99 -5.98
N THR A 125 31.72 -22.49 -4.93
CA THR A 125 30.43 -21.78 -5.03
C THR A 125 30.65 -20.35 -5.49
N PHE A 126 29.95 -19.98 -6.57
CA PHE A 126 30.03 -18.69 -7.29
C PHE A 126 29.18 -17.57 -6.69
N SER A 127 28.41 -17.85 -5.64
CA SER A 127 27.71 -16.81 -4.88
C SER A 127 27.89 -17.11 -3.41
N SER A 128 28.15 -16.05 -2.64
CA SER A 128 28.23 -16.13 -1.20
C SER A 128 26.89 -16.59 -0.62
N SER A 129 26.95 -17.32 0.49
CA SER A 129 25.77 -17.57 1.33
C SER A 129 25.90 -16.77 2.60
N ALA A 130 24.79 -16.20 3.07
CA ALA A 130 24.73 -15.61 4.41
C ALA A 130 25.14 -16.66 5.46
N PHE A 131 25.86 -16.22 6.48
CA PHE A 131 26.09 -17.04 7.66
C PHE A 131 24.85 -16.96 8.58
N PRO A 132 24.46 -18.05 9.26
CA PRO A 132 25.16 -19.34 9.31
C PRO A 132 24.92 -20.19 8.06
N SER A 133 25.93 -20.93 7.64
CA SER A 133 25.82 -21.92 6.56
C SER A 133 26.24 -23.31 7.04
N SER A 134 25.65 -24.35 6.46
CA SER A 134 26.00 -25.75 6.76
C SER A 134 27.06 -26.28 5.80
N GLY A 135 27.94 -27.15 6.28
CA GLY A 135 28.98 -27.77 5.47
C GLY A 135 30.38 -27.40 5.95
N ASN A 136 31.10 -26.61 5.17
CA ASN A 136 32.48 -26.24 5.50
C ASN A 136 32.54 -25.24 6.66
N ALA A 137 33.54 -25.40 7.52
CA ALA A 137 34.02 -24.31 8.35
C ALA A 137 34.70 -23.27 7.45
N ILE A 138 34.34 -21.99 7.60
CA ILE A 138 34.74 -20.89 6.72
C ILE A 138 35.27 -19.73 7.56
N VAL A 139 36.36 -19.11 7.12
CA VAL A 139 36.79 -17.77 7.56
C VAL A 139 36.88 -16.92 6.31
N ALA A 140 36.10 -15.85 6.25
CA ALA A 140 35.96 -15.00 5.07
C ALA A 140 36.16 -13.54 5.47
N PRO A 141 37.32 -12.91 5.18
CA PRO A 141 37.40 -11.45 5.23
C PRO A 141 36.37 -10.84 4.28
N PHE A 142 36.28 -11.37 3.06
CA PHE A 142 35.34 -10.90 2.05
C PHE A 142 34.99 -12.04 1.10
N TRP A 143 33.82 -12.65 1.26
CA TRP A 143 33.35 -13.68 0.32
C TRP A 143 32.45 -13.06 -0.75
N GLY A 144 33.01 -12.83 -1.94
CA GLY A 144 32.33 -12.33 -3.15
C GLY A 144 32.46 -13.29 -4.34
N ASP A 145 32.34 -12.75 -5.56
CA ASP A 145 32.46 -13.47 -6.85
C ASP A 145 33.71 -12.96 -7.59
N VAL A 146 34.89 -13.40 -7.12
CA VAL A 146 36.21 -12.88 -7.51
C VAL A 146 36.62 -13.48 -8.86
N ASP A 147 37.18 -12.65 -9.74
CA ASP A 147 37.72 -13.11 -11.02
C ASP A 147 39.15 -12.61 -11.23
N THR A 148 40.09 -13.55 -11.32
CA THR A 148 41.52 -13.27 -11.52
C THR A 148 41.99 -13.53 -12.95
N ARG A 149 41.10 -13.97 -13.86
CA ARG A 149 41.45 -14.25 -15.27
C ARG A 149 41.90 -12.99 -15.99
N GLN A 150 42.66 -13.12 -17.07
CA GLN A 150 43.11 -11.99 -17.91
C GLN A 150 43.92 -10.90 -17.17
N GLY A 151 44.54 -11.22 -16.03
CA GLY A 151 45.39 -10.29 -15.28
C GLY A 151 44.62 -9.37 -14.34
N LEU A 152 43.44 -9.79 -13.89
CA LEU A 152 42.59 -9.08 -12.93
C LEU A 152 42.99 -9.41 -11.48
N GLY A 153 44.26 -9.20 -11.16
CA GLY A 153 44.82 -9.48 -9.84
C GLY A 153 45.24 -10.93 -9.63
N GLN A 154 45.55 -11.26 -8.37
CA GLN A 154 46.07 -12.56 -7.97
C GLN A 154 45.79 -12.91 -6.51
N VAL A 155 45.89 -14.20 -6.17
CA VAL A 155 45.78 -14.69 -4.80
C VAL A 155 47.10 -15.30 -4.36
N LEU A 156 47.71 -14.72 -3.35
CA LEU A 156 49.03 -15.07 -2.84
C LEU A 156 48.94 -15.53 -1.38
N TYR A 157 49.86 -16.39 -0.96
CA TYR A 157 49.96 -16.77 0.44
C TYR A 157 51.40 -16.98 0.91
N LYS A 158 51.62 -16.84 2.22
CA LYS A 158 52.88 -17.08 2.90
C LYS A 158 52.63 -17.86 4.19
N ILE A 159 53.45 -18.87 4.46
CA ILE A 159 53.37 -19.69 5.68
C ILE A 159 54.64 -19.47 6.49
N THR A 160 54.48 -19.17 7.77
CA THR A 160 55.53 -19.17 8.80
C THR A 160 55.29 -20.33 9.78
N PRO A 161 56.18 -20.58 10.74
CA PRO A 161 55.94 -21.59 11.77
C PRO A 161 54.66 -21.38 12.60
N THR A 162 54.16 -20.13 12.68
CA THR A 162 53.10 -19.70 13.61
C THR A 162 51.96 -18.92 12.95
N ALA A 163 52.08 -18.56 11.67
CA ALA A 163 51.09 -17.76 10.95
C ALA A 163 50.97 -18.13 9.46
N VAL A 164 49.81 -17.82 8.88
CA VAL A 164 49.58 -17.83 7.42
C VAL A 164 48.99 -16.48 7.02
N TYR A 165 49.54 -15.90 5.96
CA TYR A 165 49.07 -14.68 5.31
C TYR A 165 48.48 -15.06 3.96
N ILE A 166 47.29 -14.54 3.64
CA ILE A 166 46.62 -14.77 2.36
C ILE A 166 46.12 -13.44 1.83
N ASN A 167 46.60 -13.04 0.65
CA ASN A 167 46.28 -11.78 0.01
C ASN A 167 45.47 -12.04 -1.26
N TRP A 168 44.32 -11.39 -1.37
CA TRP A 168 43.63 -11.16 -2.64
C TRP A 168 44.01 -9.76 -3.09
N GLU A 169 44.97 -9.69 -4.02
CA GLU A 169 45.64 -8.46 -4.43
C GLU A 169 45.08 -7.98 -5.76
N ASP A 170 44.55 -6.75 -5.78
CA ASP A 170 44.01 -6.07 -6.97
C ASP A 170 43.01 -6.94 -7.75
N VAL A 171 42.13 -7.65 -7.03
CA VAL A 171 41.26 -8.64 -7.65
C VAL A 171 40.02 -8.02 -8.28
N GLY A 172 39.69 -8.46 -9.49
CA GLY A 172 38.44 -8.12 -10.19
C GLY A 172 37.25 -8.96 -9.75
N TYR A 173 36.12 -8.67 -10.38
CA TYR A 173 34.86 -9.38 -10.18
C TYR A 173 34.40 -10.07 -11.47
N TYR A 174 33.61 -11.12 -11.31
CA TYR A 174 33.01 -11.82 -12.44
C TYR A 174 32.17 -10.86 -13.31
N SER A 175 32.09 -10.96 -14.64
CA SER A 175 32.76 -11.89 -15.55
C SER A 175 33.87 -11.16 -16.30
N ILE A 176 35.09 -11.24 -15.76
CA ILE A 176 36.30 -10.61 -16.30
C ILE A 176 36.18 -9.08 -16.29
N GLN A 177 35.74 -8.52 -15.16
CA GLN A 177 35.63 -7.07 -14.97
C GLN A 177 36.80 -6.52 -14.17
N GLY A 178 37.27 -5.35 -14.57
CA GLY A 178 38.40 -4.69 -13.92
C GLY A 178 38.36 -3.18 -13.91
N ASP A 179 37.16 -2.63 -14.09
CA ASP A 179 36.86 -1.23 -13.82
C ASP A 179 36.86 -0.91 -12.32
N LYS A 180 36.75 -1.93 -11.46
CA LYS A 180 36.77 -1.85 -9.99
C LYS A 180 37.61 -2.97 -9.41
N ARG A 181 38.26 -2.71 -8.28
CA ARG A 181 39.26 -3.59 -7.68
C ARG A 181 39.11 -3.66 -6.17
N ASN A 182 39.31 -4.86 -5.63
CA ASN A 182 39.37 -5.06 -4.19
C ASN A 182 40.76 -5.57 -3.83
N THR A 183 41.32 -5.06 -2.73
CA THR A 183 42.55 -5.58 -2.12
C THR A 183 42.34 -5.83 -0.64
N PHE A 184 42.46 -7.11 -0.24
CA PHE A 184 42.22 -7.52 1.14
C PHE A 184 43.05 -8.74 1.53
N GLN A 185 43.29 -8.89 2.83
CA GLN A 185 44.14 -9.93 3.40
C GLN A 185 43.46 -10.62 4.58
N LEU A 186 43.70 -11.92 4.69
CA LEU A 186 43.44 -12.73 5.87
C LEU A 186 44.76 -13.19 6.49
N ILE A 187 44.90 -13.02 7.80
CA ILE A 187 45.98 -13.60 8.58
C ILE A 187 45.37 -14.57 9.60
N ILE A 188 45.88 -15.80 9.66
CA ILE A 188 45.53 -16.78 10.71
C ILE A 188 46.78 -17.23 11.45
N THR A 189 46.69 -17.44 12.76
CA THR A 189 47.84 -17.80 13.61
C THR A 189 47.53 -18.94 14.57
N ASP A 190 48.55 -19.40 15.30
CA ASP A 190 48.40 -20.34 16.41
C ASP A 190 47.86 -19.72 17.71
N GLY A 191 47.53 -18.42 17.69
CA GLY A 191 47.06 -17.66 18.85
C GLY A 191 48.17 -17.06 19.73
N SER A 192 49.45 -17.29 19.39
CA SER A 192 50.60 -16.74 20.13
C SER A 192 51.45 -15.76 19.33
N ASP A 193 51.27 -15.73 18.01
CA ASP A 193 51.99 -14.84 17.11
C ASP A 193 51.57 -13.37 17.31
N GLN A 194 52.56 -12.49 17.48
CA GLN A 194 52.35 -11.06 17.74
C GLN A 194 51.77 -10.30 16.54
N VAL A 195 51.74 -10.89 15.35
CA VAL A 195 51.07 -10.28 14.19
C VAL A 195 49.54 -10.19 14.38
N VAL A 196 48.96 -11.07 15.20
CA VAL A 196 47.56 -10.98 15.65
C VAL A 196 47.56 -10.93 17.17
N PRO A 197 47.78 -9.75 17.78
CA PRO A 197 47.83 -9.62 19.22
C PRO A 197 46.47 -9.99 19.84
N ASP A 198 46.51 -10.78 20.93
CA ASP A 198 45.34 -11.20 21.71
C ASP A 198 44.24 -11.93 20.90
N GLY A 199 44.63 -12.57 19.78
CA GLY A 199 43.71 -13.34 18.94
C GLY A 199 44.42 -14.31 17.99
N ASN A 200 43.69 -14.85 17.03
CA ASN A 200 44.24 -15.79 16.06
C ASN A 200 43.77 -15.56 14.61
N VAL A 201 42.95 -14.54 14.38
CA VAL A 201 42.53 -14.09 13.05
C VAL A 201 42.65 -12.56 12.94
N ALA A 202 43.15 -12.09 11.80
CA ALA A 202 43.06 -10.70 11.39
C ALA A 202 42.51 -10.54 9.97
N PHE A 203 41.61 -9.59 9.79
CA PHE A 203 41.15 -9.10 8.49
C PHE A 203 41.76 -7.74 8.24
N CYS A 204 42.39 -7.54 7.09
CA CYS A 204 43.01 -6.28 6.70
C CYS A 204 42.50 -5.88 5.31
N TYR A 205 42.02 -4.66 5.16
CA TYR A 205 41.50 -4.14 3.89
C TYR A 205 42.34 -2.95 3.44
N GLN A 206 42.55 -2.83 2.14
CA GLN A 206 43.03 -1.61 1.51
C GLN A 206 41.84 -0.93 0.83
N ASP A 207 41.83 -0.89 -0.50
CA ASP A 207 40.78 -0.33 -1.33
C ASP A 207 39.75 -1.42 -1.69
N MET A 208 38.46 -1.14 -1.49
CA MET A 208 37.35 -2.07 -1.71
C MET A 208 36.23 -1.41 -2.54
N ASP A 209 36.24 -1.63 -3.86
CA ASP A 209 35.33 -0.97 -4.81
C ASP A 209 34.12 -1.81 -5.28
N TRP A 210 34.02 -3.11 -4.96
CA TRP A 210 32.94 -3.96 -5.49
C TRP A 210 32.46 -5.03 -4.51
N THR A 211 31.20 -5.49 -4.67
CA THR A 211 30.54 -6.44 -3.76
C THR A 211 30.13 -7.76 -4.41
N THR A 212 29.83 -7.77 -5.71
CA THR A 212 29.33 -8.97 -6.40
C THR A 212 29.80 -9.06 -7.85
N GLY A 213 29.50 -10.19 -8.49
CA GLY A 213 29.74 -10.41 -9.91
C GLY A 213 28.72 -9.69 -10.82
N SER A 214 28.95 -9.72 -12.13
CA SER A 214 28.06 -9.20 -13.19
C SER A 214 26.97 -10.20 -13.59
N ALA A 215 26.61 -11.10 -12.68
CA ALA A 215 25.62 -12.15 -12.84
C ALA A 215 24.84 -12.31 -11.54
N SER A 216 23.88 -13.25 -11.49
CA SER A 216 23.07 -13.50 -10.28
C SER A 216 22.39 -12.23 -9.72
N GLN A 217 21.89 -11.38 -10.63
CA GLN A 217 21.26 -10.06 -10.37
C GLN A 217 22.25 -8.93 -10.00
N GLY A 218 23.55 -9.19 -9.98
CA GLY A 218 24.58 -8.17 -9.89
C GLY A 218 24.79 -7.42 -11.21
N VAL A 219 25.03 -6.11 -11.12
CA VAL A 219 25.27 -5.19 -12.24
C VAL A 219 26.40 -4.24 -11.86
N ASN A 220 27.44 -4.16 -12.71
CA ASN A 220 28.61 -3.27 -12.51
C ASN A 220 29.32 -3.44 -11.15
N GLY A 221 29.31 -4.64 -10.58
CA GLY A 221 29.99 -4.95 -9.31
C GLY A 221 29.10 -4.83 -8.07
N PHE A 222 27.82 -4.47 -8.22
CA PHE A 222 26.90 -4.21 -7.12
C PHE A 222 25.53 -4.87 -7.32
N GLY A 223 24.74 -4.92 -6.25
CA GLY A 223 23.45 -5.58 -6.17
C GLY A 223 23.56 -7.10 -6.05
N GLY A 224 22.52 -7.82 -6.46
CA GLY A 224 22.55 -9.27 -6.49
C GLY A 224 22.69 -9.93 -5.11
N THR A 225 23.55 -10.94 -5.03
CA THR A 225 23.83 -11.63 -3.76
C THR A 225 24.93 -10.88 -3.00
N PRO A 226 24.67 -10.35 -1.79
CA PRO A 226 25.65 -9.58 -1.04
C PRO A 226 26.89 -10.39 -0.67
N ALA A 227 28.07 -9.80 -0.81
CA ALA A 227 29.30 -10.35 -0.24
C ALA A 227 29.16 -10.56 1.26
N THR A 228 29.88 -11.53 1.83
CA THR A 228 29.77 -11.90 3.25
C THR A 228 31.14 -11.85 3.92
N GLY A 229 31.27 -11.06 4.99
CA GLY A 229 32.45 -11.00 5.85
C GLY A 229 32.17 -11.58 7.23
N GLY A 230 33.02 -12.48 7.71
CA GLY A 230 32.87 -13.12 9.02
C GLY A 230 33.47 -14.52 9.11
N ALA A 231 33.02 -15.31 10.07
CA ALA A 231 33.39 -16.73 10.17
C ALA A 231 32.18 -17.61 10.47
N ASN A 232 32.26 -18.86 10.02
CA ASN A 232 31.21 -19.85 10.13
C ASN A 232 31.80 -21.20 10.48
N LYS A 233 31.20 -21.89 11.46
CA LYS A 233 31.66 -23.23 11.87
C LYS A 233 31.27 -24.34 10.90
N GLY A 234 30.21 -24.14 10.11
CA GLY A 234 29.69 -25.15 9.19
C GLY A 234 28.61 -26.06 9.79
N ASP A 235 28.20 -25.83 11.04
CA ASP A 235 27.13 -26.58 11.71
C ASP A 235 25.73 -25.94 11.54
N GLY A 236 25.64 -24.83 10.80
CA GLY A 236 24.40 -24.07 10.64
C GLY A 236 23.98 -23.29 11.88
N ILE A 237 24.82 -23.22 12.92
CA ILE A 237 24.48 -22.61 14.21
C ILE A 237 25.53 -21.57 14.64
N SER A 238 26.81 -21.94 14.70
CA SER A 238 27.89 -21.09 15.20
C SER A 238 28.52 -20.29 14.08
N TYR A 239 28.35 -18.97 14.15
CA TYR A 239 28.91 -18.03 13.19
C TYR A 239 28.99 -16.64 13.82
N PHE A 240 29.77 -15.76 13.20
CA PHE A 240 29.67 -14.33 13.37
C PHE A 240 29.75 -13.62 12.03
N LEU A 241 29.23 -12.40 11.98
CA LEU A 241 29.31 -11.51 10.82
C LEU A 241 30.03 -10.22 11.21
N ILE A 242 30.92 -9.76 10.34
CA ILE A 242 31.34 -8.35 10.33
C ILE A 242 30.24 -7.55 9.66
N SER A 243 29.88 -7.93 8.43
CA SER A 243 28.63 -7.56 7.76
C SER A 243 28.45 -8.30 6.44
N ARG A 244 27.43 -7.91 5.69
CA ARG A 244 27.21 -8.22 4.28
C ARG A 244 27.23 -6.94 3.46
N PHE A 245 27.70 -7.01 2.22
CA PHE A 245 27.88 -5.82 1.37
C PHE A 245 27.24 -6.03 0.01
N ASP A 246 26.45 -5.07 -0.48
CA ASP A 246 25.84 -5.17 -1.81
C ASP A 246 25.88 -3.89 -2.66
N HIS A 247 26.34 -2.76 -2.13
CA HIS A 247 26.39 -1.51 -2.88
C HIS A 247 27.63 -0.66 -2.59
N ALA A 248 27.79 0.41 -3.36
CA ALA A 248 28.85 1.40 -3.15
C ALA A 248 28.46 2.35 -2.02
N GLY A 249 29.44 2.89 -1.31
CA GLY A 249 29.23 3.84 -0.23
C GLY A 249 29.84 3.38 1.09
N ASN A 250 29.71 4.23 2.09
CA ASN A 250 30.30 4.03 3.42
C ASN A 250 29.24 3.89 4.52
N ASP A 251 27.98 3.67 4.14
CA ASP A 251 26.93 3.37 5.08
C ASP A 251 27.19 2.04 5.76
N PHE A 252 26.95 2.01 7.06
CA PHE A 252 27.11 0.85 7.90
C PHE A 252 26.09 0.92 9.02
N ASP A 253 25.13 0.00 9.04
CA ASP A 253 24.12 -0.11 10.10
C ASP A 253 24.34 -1.31 11.03
N GLY A 254 25.44 -2.04 10.81
CA GLY A 254 25.90 -3.16 11.63
C GLY A 254 25.62 -4.51 10.97
N ALA A 255 26.26 -5.57 11.48
CA ALA A 255 26.29 -6.90 10.87
C ALA A 255 24.92 -7.56 10.58
N LEU A 256 23.83 -7.04 11.17
CA LEU A 256 22.47 -7.58 11.14
C LEU A 256 21.45 -6.65 10.49
N GLY A 257 21.87 -5.45 10.11
CA GLY A 257 20.99 -4.53 9.42
C GLY A 257 20.92 -4.87 7.94
N ASN A 258 20.81 -3.84 7.10
CA ASN A 258 20.79 -4.06 5.67
C ASN A 258 22.20 -4.40 5.17
N PRO A 259 22.35 -5.02 3.98
CA PRO A 259 23.65 -5.07 3.34
C PRO A 259 24.23 -3.66 3.22
N ASP A 260 25.47 -3.49 3.66
CA ASP A 260 26.16 -2.22 3.80
C ASP A 260 26.92 -1.82 2.53
N GLY A 261 27.35 -0.56 2.50
CA GLY A 261 28.24 0.00 1.50
C GLY A 261 29.68 -0.54 1.65
N ILE A 262 30.30 -0.93 0.53
CA ILE A 262 31.61 -1.59 0.54
C ILE A 262 32.77 -0.68 0.91
N ASP A 263 32.72 0.59 0.52
CA ASP A 263 33.72 1.62 0.83
C ASP A 263 33.87 1.80 2.35
N TRP A 264 32.89 1.35 3.14
CA TRP A 264 33.04 1.29 4.59
C TRP A 264 34.23 0.42 5.01
N LEU A 265 34.56 -0.68 4.30
CA LEU A 265 35.70 -1.53 4.65
C LEU A 265 37.07 -0.88 4.37
N ASP A 266 37.12 0.22 3.62
CA ASP A 266 38.37 0.80 3.17
C ASP A 266 39.32 1.11 4.33
N ASN A 267 40.54 0.57 4.23
CA ASN A 267 41.62 0.73 5.20
C ASN A 267 41.28 0.25 6.63
N LYS A 268 40.20 -0.52 6.81
CA LYS A 268 39.84 -1.10 8.10
C LYS A 268 40.65 -2.35 8.41
N SER A 269 40.70 -2.65 9.69
CA SER A 269 41.34 -3.85 10.21
C SER A 269 40.54 -4.39 11.39
N PHE A 270 40.49 -5.71 11.51
CA PHE A 270 39.80 -6.41 12.60
C PHE A 270 40.74 -7.49 13.13
N TYR A 271 40.93 -7.52 14.45
CA TYR A 271 41.73 -8.51 15.16
C TYR A 271 40.84 -9.22 16.17
N PHE A 272 40.81 -10.56 16.15
CA PHE A 272 39.93 -11.32 17.05
C PHE A 272 40.41 -12.76 17.27
N ASP A 273 39.89 -13.37 18.33
CA ASP A 273 40.08 -14.79 18.64
C ASP A 273 38.86 -15.61 18.19
N ALA A 274 39.05 -16.46 17.19
CA ALA A 274 38.05 -17.36 16.66
C ALA A 274 37.99 -18.71 17.38
N CYS A 275 38.83 -18.98 18.39
CA CYS A 275 38.96 -20.29 19.01
C CYS A 275 37.84 -20.66 20.00
N ASN A 276 36.97 -19.73 20.38
CA ASN A 276 35.93 -20.00 21.37
C ASN A 276 34.79 -20.88 20.81
N SER A 277 34.49 -22.00 21.49
CA SER A 277 33.50 -22.99 21.04
C SER A 277 32.03 -22.52 21.01
N GLY A 278 31.71 -21.37 21.61
CA GLY A 278 30.32 -20.91 21.70
C GLY A 278 30.08 -19.40 21.68
N ASN A 279 31.11 -18.58 21.96
CA ASN A 279 30.99 -17.13 21.99
C ASN A 279 32.27 -16.44 21.52
N ILE A 280 32.26 -15.76 20.39
CA ILE A 280 33.40 -14.94 19.96
C ILE A 280 33.36 -13.61 20.74
N PRO A 281 34.45 -13.18 21.40
CA PRO A 281 34.47 -11.89 22.08
C PRO A 281 34.21 -10.69 21.16
N PRO A 282 33.74 -9.54 21.68
CA PRO A 282 33.48 -8.35 20.88
C PRO A 282 34.66 -7.95 19.99
N ILE A 283 34.44 -7.69 18.72
CA ILE A 283 35.53 -7.40 17.77
C ILE A 283 35.71 -5.89 17.67
N ALA A 284 36.90 -5.39 18.00
CA ALA A 284 37.20 -3.97 17.85
C ALA A 284 37.25 -3.57 16.37
N GLU A 285 36.60 -2.46 16.04
CA GLU A 285 36.56 -1.92 14.68
C GLU A 285 37.71 -0.93 14.46
N GLY A 286 38.59 -1.21 13.50
CA GLY A 286 39.48 -0.21 12.90
C GLY A 286 40.61 0.33 13.79
N ILE A 287 40.68 -0.09 15.06
CA ILE A 287 41.73 0.31 16.01
C ILE A 287 42.65 -0.88 16.33
N SER A 288 43.93 -0.69 16.07
CA SER A 288 45.01 -1.62 16.39
C SER A 288 45.68 -1.26 17.73
N ALA A 289 46.30 -2.26 18.37
CA ALA A 289 47.05 -2.10 19.61
C ALA A 289 48.23 -1.11 19.53
N CYS A 290 48.64 -0.72 18.31
CA CYS A 290 49.74 0.18 18.06
C CYS A 290 49.32 1.55 17.49
N ASP A 291 48.01 1.80 17.33
CA ASP A 291 47.53 3.08 16.81
C ASP A 291 47.88 4.23 17.76
N THR A 292 48.22 5.37 17.16
CA THR A 292 48.55 6.61 17.88
C THR A 292 47.66 7.75 17.39
N PHE A 293 46.82 8.27 18.26
CA PHE A 293 45.98 9.43 18.00
C PHE A 293 46.69 10.70 18.47
N LYS A 294 46.93 11.66 17.56
CA LYS A 294 47.69 12.88 17.90
C LYS A 294 46.82 14.13 17.95
N VAL A 295 46.91 14.88 19.06
CA VAL A 295 46.42 16.27 19.16
C VAL A 295 47.64 17.19 19.02
N CYS A 296 47.78 17.81 17.85
CA CYS A 296 49.02 18.47 17.44
C CYS A 296 49.18 19.93 17.87
N ALA A 297 48.17 20.50 18.55
CA ALA A 297 48.20 21.86 19.04
C ALA A 297 47.53 22.00 20.40
N LEU A 298 48.10 22.87 21.23
CA LEU A 298 47.52 23.25 22.52
C LEU A 298 46.25 24.08 22.30
N GLY A 299 45.20 23.76 23.04
CA GLY A 299 43.86 24.35 22.95
C GLY A 299 42.95 23.65 21.94
N ASP A 300 43.49 22.83 21.04
CA ASP A 300 42.68 22.04 20.13
C ASP A 300 42.01 20.88 20.89
N THR A 301 40.82 20.52 20.43
CA THR A 301 40.08 19.35 20.91
C THR A 301 39.97 18.34 19.78
N ALA A 302 39.84 17.06 20.09
CA ALA A 302 39.61 16.01 19.11
C ALA A 302 38.73 14.91 19.71
N ASP A 303 37.76 14.42 18.94
CA ASP A 303 36.96 13.25 19.33
C ASP A 303 37.49 11.99 18.64
N ILE A 304 37.56 10.91 19.41
CA ILE A 304 37.95 9.58 18.96
C ILE A 304 36.72 8.69 19.11
N SER A 305 36.31 8.04 18.03
CA SER A 305 35.24 7.02 18.03
C SER A 305 35.85 5.63 18.06
N ILE A 306 35.33 4.78 18.92
CA ILE A 306 35.79 3.42 19.17
C ILE A 306 34.57 2.52 19.15
N ASN A 307 34.50 1.61 18.19
CA ASN A 307 33.38 0.71 18.04
C ASN A 307 33.80 -0.74 18.31
N PHE A 308 32.86 -1.52 18.84
CA PHE A 308 32.98 -2.96 18.99
C PHE A 308 31.75 -3.64 18.41
N LEU A 309 31.98 -4.63 17.55
CA LEU A 309 30.95 -5.50 16.99
C LEU A 309 30.72 -6.69 17.92
N SER A 310 29.49 -6.89 18.38
CA SER A 310 29.05 -8.14 19.00
C SER A 310 28.98 -9.21 17.90
N PRO A 311 29.82 -10.25 17.92
CA PRO A 311 29.90 -11.19 16.80
C PRO A 311 28.60 -11.99 16.64
N GLU A 312 27.87 -12.22 17.73
CA GLU A 312 26.59 -12.92 17.73
C GLU A 312 25.38 -11.98 17.75
N VAL A 313 24.39 -12.32 16.93
CA VAL A 313 23.27 -11.44 16.55
C VAL A 313 22.39 -10.93 17.70
N THR A 314 22.35 -11.64 18.82
CA THR A 314 21.51 -11.29 19.97
C THR A 314 22.26 -10.67 21.13
N GLN A 315 23.56 -10.46 20.99
CA GLN A 315 24.38 -10.00 22.09
C GLN A 315 24.48 -8.49 22.13
N THR A 316 24.51 -7.99 23.36
CA THR A 316 24.77 -6.60 23.66
C THR A 316 26.19 -6.47 24.22
N THR A 317 27.03 -5.70 23.53
CA THR A 317 28.36 -5.33 24.01
C THR A 317 28.26 -4.06 24.85
N SER A 318 28.99 -4.04 25.96
CA SER A 318 29.17 -2.88 26.85
C SER A 318 30.64 -2.49 26.92
N ILE A 319 30.95 -1.19 27.01
CA ILE A 319 32.33 -0.68 26.95
C ILE A 319 32.72 0.03 28.25
N THR A 320 33.93 -0.25 28.71
CA THR A 320 34.62 0.49 29.79
C THR A 320 36.00 0.94 29.30
N TYR A 321 36.58 1.96 29.93
CA TYR A 321 37.92 2.45 29.55
C TYR A 321 38.72 2.96 30.74
N THR A 322 40.04 3.03 30.57
CA THR A 322 40.96 3.72 31.48
C THR A 322 41.66 4.85 30.74
N ASN A 323 41.81 6.00 31.39
CA ASN A 323 42.40 7.19 30.77
C ASN A 323 43.93 7.24 30.82
N GLY A 324 44.60 6.21 31.35
CA GLY A 324 46.06 6.23 31.52
C GLY A 324 46.59 7.38 32.39
N GLY A 325 45.73 8.07 33.16
CA GLY A 325 46.08 9.29 33.89
C GLY A 325 45.86 10.61 33.13
N LEU A 326 45.42 10.56 31.87
CA LEU A 326 45.12 11.73 31.05
C LEU A 326 43.86 12.45 31.58
N THR A 327 44.05 13.53 32.31
CA THR A 327 42.94 14.28 32.95
C THR A 327 42.16 15.16 31.99
N SER A 328 42.73 15.49 30.82
CA SER A 328 42.07 16.31 29.80
C SER A 328 41.16 15.50 28.86
N MET A 329 41.05 14.18 29.08
CA MET A 329 40.15 13.30 28.33
C MET A 329 38.78 13.18 28.99
N GLN A 330 37.71 13.25 28.19
CA GLN A 330 36.32 13.21 28.62
C GLN A 330 35.53 12.18 27.83
N GLN A 331 34.64 11.43 28.47
CA GLN A 331 33.67 10.59 27.77
C GLN A 331 32.53 11.48 27.25
N ILE A 332 32.32 11.48 25.94
CA ILE A 332 31.21 12.20 25.29
C ILE A 332 30.00 11.27 25.17
N ALA A 333 30.21 10.05 24.70
CA ALA A 333 29.19 9.04 24.56
C ALA A 333 29.75 7.65 24.90
N ASN A 334 28.92 6.78 25.44
CA ASN A 334 29.22 5.36 25.63
C ASN A 334 27.90 4.60 25.52
N MET A 335 27.68 4.00 24.36
CA MET A 335 26.44 3.38 23.95
C MET A 335 26.69 1.88 23.83
N SER A 336 25.96 1.10 24.63
CA SER A 336 25.95 -0.36 24.52
C SER A 336 24.98 -0.79 23.42
N GLY A 337 25.26 -1.90 22.75
CA GLY A 337 24.45 -2.39 21.65
C GLY A 337 25.07 -3.61 20.99
N ASN A 338 24.45 -4.11 19.91
CA ASN A 338 25.08 -5.12 19.06
C ASN A 338 26.29 -4.53 18.31
N THR A 339 26.25 -3.25 17.97
CA THR A 339 27.44 -2.44 17.73
C THR A 339 27.56 -1.43 18.88
N ALA A 340 28.52 -1.65 19.77
CA ALA A 340 28.77 -0.76 20.89
C ALA A 340 29.74 0.35 20.47
N GLN A 341 29.53 1.57 20.94
CA GLN A 341 30.34 2.73 20.57
C GLN A 341 30.73 3.55 21.80
N LEU A 342 32.01 3.91 21.87
CA LEU A 342 32.59 4.81 22.86
C LEU A 342 33.21 6.01 22.13
N ILE A 343 32.86 7.23 22.58
CA ILE A 343 33.43 8.46 22.05
C ILE A 343 34.14 9.20 23.18
N LEU A 344 35.43 9.42 22.97
CA LEU A 344 36.31 10.10 23.90
C LEU A 344 36.76 11.43 23.28
N ARG A 345 36.60 12.53 24.01
CA ARG A 345 37.16 13.83 23.65
C ARG A 345 38.47 14.06 24.38
N VAL A 346 39.50 14.41 23.63
CA VAL A 346 40.79 14.85 24.15
C VAL A 346 40.90 16.35 23.99
N VAL A 347 41.34 17.04 25.04
CA VAL A 347 41.73 18.44 24.97
C VAL A 347 43.25 18.53 25.07
N GLY A 348 43.90 19.12 24.07
CA GLY A 348 45.33 19.41 24.13
C GLY A 348 45.56 20.56 25.10
N ASP A 349 46.22 20.33 26.23
CA ASP A 349 46.63 21.39 27.14
C ASP A 349 48.07 21.20 27.62
N LEU A 350 48.67 22.24 28.21
CA LEU A 350 50.06 22.19 28.65
C LEU A 350 50.32 21.12 29.73
N ALA A 351 49.33 20.77 30.55
CA ALA A 351 49.48 19.77 31.60
C ALA A 351 49.38 18.32 31.07
N SER A 352 48.82 18.16 29.87
CA SER A 352 48.58 16.88 29.21
C SER A 352 49.55 16.58 28.06
N VAL A 353 50.51 17.47 27.76
CA VAL A 353 51.56 17.21 26.77
C VAL A 353 52.33 15.93 27.11
N GLY A 354 52.43 15.03 26.13
CA GLY A 354 53.07 13.73 26.27
C GLY A 354 52.26 12.60 25.64
N THR A 355 52.68 11.37 25.90
CA THR A 355 52.05 10.14 25.41
C THR A 355 51.30 9.43 26.53
N TRP A 356 50.06 9.02 26.27
CA TRP A 356 49.17 8.41 27.25
C TRP A 356 48.63 7.09 26.71
N ASN A 357 48.76 6.03 27.50
CA ASN A 357 48.23 4.72 27.13
C ASN A 357 46.77 4.63 27.56
N ILE A 358 45.88 4.51 26.59
CA ILE A 358 44.45 4.32 26.82
C ILE A 358 44.16 2.84 26.62
N SER A 359 43.34 2.28 27.51
CA SER A 359 42.85 0.91 27.35
C SER A 359 41.33 0.93 27.38
N VAL A 360 40.72 0.25 26.42
CA VAL A 360 39.28 0.13 26.26
C VAL A 360 38.92 -1.35 26.28
N THR A 361 37.96 -1.70 27.12
CA THR A 361 37.51 -3.08 27.34
C THR A 361 36.03 -3.18 27.00
N ALA A 362 35.72 -4.04 26.03
CA ALA A 362 34.38 -4.38 25.62
C ALA A 362 34.01 -5.77 26.17
N THR A 363 32.80 -5.90 26.70
CA THR A 363 32.27 -7.13 27.28
C THR A 363 30.87 -7.38 26.74
N ASP A 364 30.65 -8.54 26.11
CA ASP A 364 29.31 -8.99 25.70
C ASP A 364 28.49 -9.56 26.87
N ASP A 365 27.22 -9.87 26.63
CA ASP A 365 26.30 -10.46 27.60
C ASP A 365 26.08 -11.97 27.42
N ALA A 366 27.03 -12.67 26.77
CA ALA A 366 26.91 -14.09 26.52
C ALA A 366 26.83 -14.92 27.82
N THR A 367 26.02 -15.97 27.80
CA THR A 367 25.87 -16.92 28.92
C THR A 367 26.31 -18.33 28.50
N PRO A 368 27.05 -19.09 29.35
CA PRO A 368 27.39 -18.79 30.75
C PRO A 368 28.64 -17.91 30.95
N MET A 369 29.41 -17.63 29.90
CA MET A 369 30.65 -16.86 29.98
C MET A 369 30.63 -15.75 28.93
N ALA A 370 30.68 -14.51 29.41
CA ALA A 370 30.82 -13.33 28.57
C ALA A 370 32.20 -13.31 27.89
N GLY A 371 32.23 -12.91 26.64
CA GLY A 371 33.44 -12.58 25.91
C GLY A 371 33.94 -11.19 26.30
N VAL A 372 35.26 -11.04 26.35
CA VAL A 372 35.92 -9.79 26.73
C VAL A 372 37.04 -9.51 25.74
N THR A 373 37.03 -8.32 25.15
CA THR A 373 38.09 -7.83 24.28
C THR A 373 38.64 -6.54 24.85
N THR A 374 39.96 -6.48 25.03
CA THR A 374 40.64 -5.26 25.46
C THR A 374 41.61 -4.81 24.39
N ILE A 375 41.44 -3.58 23.92
CA ILE A 375 42.41 -2.91 23.05
C ILE A 375 43.14 -1.84 23.85
N SER A 376 44.39 -1.57 23.48
CA SER A 376 45.16 -0.45 24.02
C SER A 376 45.73 0.38 22.89
N PHE A 377 45.72 1.70 23.02
CA PHE A 377 46.28 2.60 22.00
C PHE A 377 46.91 3.82 22.68
N VAL A 378 47.67 4.60 21.92
CA VAL A 378 48.38 5.77 22.44
C VAL A 378 47.68 7.05 22.02
N ILE A 379 47.51 7.97 22.97
CA ILE A 379 47.17 9.37 22.68
C ILE A 379 48.43 10.20 22.87
N GLU A 380 48.85 10.92 21.83
CA GLU A 380 49.97 11.86 21.88
C GLU A 380 49.42 13.30 21.84
N ILE A 381 49.76 14.11 22.83
CA ILE A 381 49.46 15.54 22.84
C ILE A 381 50.78 16.27 22.65
N ASP A 382 50.91 16.98 21.53
CA ASP A 382 52.12 17.72 21.17
C ASP A 382 51.94 19.23 21.35
N SER A 383 53.03 19.90 21.69
CA SER A 383 53.17 21.35 21.81
C SER A 383 53.94 22.00 20.65
N THR A 384 54.47 21.22 19.70
CA THR A 384 55.29 21.76 18.60
C THR A 384 54.53 22.62 17.59
N GLY A 385 53.19 22.50 17.52
CA GLY A 385 52.35 23.26 16.60
C GLY A 385 52.54 22.89 15.12
N VAL A 386 53.18 21.75 14.83
CA VAL A 386 53.34 21.24 13.47
C VAL A 386 52.00 20.63 13.03
N GLY A 387 51.26 21.32 12.18
CA GLY A 387 50.00 20.82 11.60
C GLY A 387 48.73 21.49 12.14
N ALA A 388 48.73 22.83 12.26
CA ALA A 388 47.52 23.59 12.60
C ALA A 388 46.40 23.34 11.58
N LEU A 389 45.57 22.33 11.84
CA LEU A 389 44.35 22.09 11.08
C LEU A 389 43.42 23.31 11.26
N ASN A 390 42.81 23.74 10.17
CA ASN A 390 41.85 24.85 10.17
C ASN A 390 40.55 24.46 9.42
N PRO A 391 39.86 23.39 9.84
CA PRO A 391 38.57 23.05 9.27
C PRO A 391 37.58 24.18 9.54
N GLN A 392 36.79 24.53 8.52
CA GLN A 392 35.75 25.56 8.64
C GLN A 392 34.44 25.02 8.11
N LEU A 393 33.37 25.19 8.88
CA LEU A 393 32.03 24.71 8.53
C LEU A 393 31.28 25.77 7.71
N THR A 394 30.59 25.33 6.67
CA THR A 394 29.78 26.20 5.80
C THR A 394 28.61 25.46 5.15
N PRO A 395 27.47 26.12 4.88
CA PRO A 395 27.07 27.45 5.36
C PRO A 395 26.64 27.42 6.83
N LEU A 396 26.80 28.53 7.56
CA LEU A 396 26.36 28.64 8.97
C LEU A 396 24.88 29.05 9.12
N SER A 397 24.24 29.41 8.01
CA SER A 397 22.83 29.80 7.98
C SER A 397 22.16 29.32 6.71
N ALA A 398 20.94 28.84 6.80
CA ALA A 398 20.17 28.35 5.66
C ALA A 398 18.66 28.55 5.83
N CYS A 399 17.98 28.72 4.70
CA CYS A 399 16.53 28.59 4.59
C CYS A 399 16.23 27.32 3.78
N ASP A 400 16.21 26.19 4.46
CA ASP A 400 16.02 24.88 3.84
C ASP A 400 15.52 23.89 4.90
N THR A 401 14.83 22.84 4.48
CA THR A 401 14.37 21.78 5.38
C THR A 401 15.52 20.89 5.85
N ILE A 402 16.59 20.77 5.04
CA ILE A 402 17.80 20.00 5.36
C ILE A 402 19.04 20.64 4.68
N PRO A 403 19.66 21.70 5.24
CA PRO A 403 20.93 22.22 4.73
C PRO A 403 22.07 21.21 4.75
N VAL A 404 22.77 21.07 3.61
CA VAL A 404 24.03 20.34 3.50
C VAL A 404 25.18 21.21 4.01
N ILE A 405 25.87 20.72 5.03
CA ILE A 405 27.05 21.32 5.66
C ILE A 405 28.30 20.67 5.07
N SER A 406 29.22 21.50 4.62
CA SER A 406 30.53 21.10 4.09
C SER A 406 31.67 21.57 4.99
N VAL A 407 32.78 20.84 4.96
CA VAL A 407 34.03 21.24 5.62
C VAL A 407 35.00 21.83 4.61
N LEU A 408 35.28 23.12 4.73
CA LEU A 408 36.30 23.82 3.94
C LEU A 408 37.71 23.54 4.46
N ASN A 409 38.71 23.88 3.64
CA ASN A 409 40.14 23.68 3.90
C ASN A 409 40.58 22.19 3.96
N GLY A 410 39.73 21.29 3.47
CA GLY A 410 40.06 19.90 3.17
C GLY A 410 40.66 19.71 1.75
N PRO A 411 40.68 18.46 1.23
CA PRO A 411 40.18 17.26 1.87
C PRO A 411 41.01 16.88 3.11
N TYR A 412 40.33 16.31 4.09
CA TYR A 412 40.91 15.69 5.27
C TYR A 412 40.93 14.17 5.10
N ASP A 413 41.78 13.50 5.87
CA ASP A 413 41.97 12.06 5.76
C ASP A 413 40.76 11.32 6.36
N THR A 414 40.17 11.86 7.43
CA THR A 414 38.93 11.34 8.04
C THR A 414 38.02 12.46 8.51
N TYR A 415 36.72 12.15 8.66
CA TYR A 415 35.69 13.00 9.24
C TYR A 415 34.91 12.20 10.30
N LEU A 416 34.52 12.85 11.39
CA LEU A 416 33.64 12.29 12.41
C LEU A 416 32.74 13.42 12.93
N TRP A 417 31.49 13.43 12.46
CA TRP A 417 30.48 14.41 12.87
C TRP A 417 29.88 14.08 14.23
N ASP A 418 29.19 15.06 14.84
CA ASP A 418 28.50 14.87 16.13
C ASP A 418 27.31 13.89 16.04
N ASP A 419 26.79 13.60 14.85
CA ASP A 419 25.83 12.51 14.60
C ASP A 419 26.50 11.16 14.28
N PHE A 420 27.84 11.11 14.41
CA PHE A 420 28.68 9.94 14.22
C PHE A 420 28.81 9.45 12.78
N THR A 421 28.36 10.25 11.81
CA THR A 421 28.66 10.01 10.40
C THR A 421 30.10 10.40 10.08
N ASN A 422 30.67 9.79 9.04
CA ASN A 422 32.07 9.93 8.63
C ASN A 422 32.24 10.56 7.22
N ASN A 423 31.15 11.04 6.64
CA ASN A 423 31.15 11.69 5.34
C ASN A 423 31.83 13.07 5.38
N PRO A 424 32.39 13.57 4.25
CA PRO A 424 32.96 14.92 4.18
C PRO A 424 31.91 16.04 4.33
N THR A 425 30.63 15.68 4.24
CA THR A 425 29.47 16.55 4.44
C THR A 425 28.50 15.94 5.42
N SER A 426 27.72 16.78 6.10
CA SER A 426 26.62 16.37 6.98
C SER A 426 25.38 17.19 6.68
N SER A 427 24.24 16.84 7.27
CA SER A 427 23.02 17.63 7.13
C SER A 427 22.32 17.86 8.48
N LEU A 428 21.59 18.96 8.61
CA LEU A 428 20.85 19.32 9.83
C LEU A 428 19.45 19.78 9.49
N GLY A 429 18.46 19.43 10.31
CA GLY A 429 17.07 19.90 10.12
C GLY A 429 16.64 21.02 11.06
N GLN A 430 17.45 21.37 12.07
CA GLN A 430 17.07 22.34 13.11
C GLN A 430 18.28 23.15 13.59
N PRO A 431 18.09 24.39 14.10
CA PRO A 431 19.17 25.19 14.68
C PRO A 431 19.84 24.48 15.87
N GLN A 432 21.14 24.21 15.76
CA GLN A 432 21.93 23.68 16.86
C GLN A 432 23.41 23.98 16.69
N THR A 433 24.17 23.84 17.78
CA THR A 433 25.63 23.73 17.69
C THR A 433 26.00 22.35 17.19
N TYR A 434 26.79 22.29 16.14
CA TYR A 434 27.16 21.05 15.48
C TYR A 434 28.61 21.12 15.01
N GLY A 435 29.31 20.00 15.02
CA GLY A 435 30.74 19.95 14.72
C GLY A 435 31.21 18.65 14.11
N VAL A 436 32.48 18.69 13.70
CA VAL A 436 33.21 17.59 13.06
C VAL A 436 34.63 17.52 13.62
N THR A 437 35.10 16.31 13.89
CA THR A 437 36.52 16.02 14.09
C THR A 437 37.11 15.56 12.77
N VAL A 438 38.15 16.24 12.29
CA VAL A 438 38.88 15.87 11.08
C VAL A 438 40.29 15.41 11.42
N SER A 439 40.88 14.59 10.56
CA SER A 439 42.30 14.23 10.65
C SER A 439 43.09 14.60 9.41
N LYS A 440 44.38 14.91 9.58
CA LYS A 440 45.34 15.01 8.46
C LYS A 440 46.75 14.67 8.91
N ASN A 441 47.42 13.76 8.22
CA ASN A 441 48.77 13.28 8.57
C ASN A 441 48.87 12.82 10.04
N GLY A 442 47.83 12.14 10.54
CA GLY A 442 47.75 11.63 11.92
C GLY A 442 47.43 12.66 13.01
N CYS A 443 47.31 13.96 12.66
CA CYS A 443 46.82 14.99 13.58
C CYS A 443 45.29 15.07 13.53
N TYR A 444 44.63 15.19 14.69
CA TYR A 444 43.18 15.31 14.80
C TYR A 444 42.77 16.67 15.36
N LYS A 445 41.68 17.24 14.83
CA LYS A 445 41.09 18.49 15.33
C LYS A 445 39.59 18.54 15.13
N LYS A 446 38.88 18.99 16.16
CA LYS A 446 37.45 19.28 16.14
C LYS A 446 37.19 20.77 15.89
N VAL A 447 36.19 21.06 15.07
CA VAL A 447 35.55 22.37 14.94
C VAL A 447 34.04 22.22 15.17
N SER A 448 33.44 23.18 15.87
CA SER A 448 31.99 23.25 16.10
C SER A 448 31.52 24.68 15.90
N GLU A 449 30.37 24.84 15.24
CA GLU A 449 29.75 26.13 14.98
C GLU A 449 28.24 26.06 15.32
N TYR A 450 27.62 27.20 15.58
CA TYR A 450 26.17 27.29 15.72
C TYR A 450 25.53 27.54 14.36
N PHE A 451 24.64 26.64 13.95
CA PHE A 451 23.91 26.74 12.69
C PHE A 451 22.55 27.38 12.91
N ASN A 452 22.25 28.44 12.16
CA ASN A 452 20.96 29.11 12.20
C ASN A 452 20.11 28.68 10.99
N ILE A 453 19.18 27.75 11.22
CA ILE A 453 18.36 27.12 10.18
C ILE A 453 16.90 27.55 10.38
N ILE A 454 16.32 28.15 9.36
CA ILE A 454 14.89 28.50 9.39
C ILE A 454 14.18 27.63 8.36
N GLU A 455 13.15 26.93 8.80
CA GLU A 455 12.31 26.18 7.87
C GLU A 455 11.53 27.13 6.96
N PRO A 456 11.40 26.81 5.66
CA PRO A 456 10.49 27.53 4.78
C PRO A 456 9.06 27.47 5.34
N PHE A 457 8.36 28.60 5.28
CA PHE A 457 7.00 28.73 5.82
C PHE A 457 6.00 29.10 4.73
N ASP A 458 4.75 28.70 4.94
CA ASP A 458 3.65 29.03 4.03
C ASP A 458 3.11 30.44 4.28
N ILE A 459 2.50 31.01 3.25
CA ILE A 459 1.84 32.31 3.30
C ILE A 459 0.32 32.10 3.21
N PRO A 460 -0.39 31.90 4.33
CA PRO A 460 -1.84 31.78 4.34
C PRO A 460 -2.50 33.12 4.01
N VAL A 461 -2.98 33.21 2.77
CA VAL A 461 -3.80 34.32 2.29
C VAL A 461 -5.27 34.01 2.55
N SER A 462 -5.96 34.91 3.25
CA SER A 462 -7.38 34.78 3.60
C SER A 462 -8.17 36.00 3.09
N GLY A 463 -9.42 35.78 2.68
CA GLY A 463 -10.33 36.83 2.22
C GLY A 463 -11.28 36.33 1.12
N PHE A 464 -12.05 37.25 0.54
CA PHE A 464 -12.92 36.91 -0.59
C PHE A 464 -12.17 37.16 -1.90
N PHE A 465 -11.95 36.12 -2.70
CA PHE A 465 -11.26 36.21 -4.00
C PHE A 465 -12.21 36.60 -5.16
N SER A 466 -13.45 36.97 -4.85
CA SER A 466 -14.44 37.44 -5.82
C SER A 466 -15.06 38.75 -5.33
N ILE A 467 -15.24 39.71 -6.23
CA ILE A 467 -15.90 41.00 -5.99
C ILE A 467 -17.34 40.91 -6.49
N CYS A 468 -18.29 41.20 -5.61
CA CYS A 468 -19.73 41.15 -5.88
C CYS A 468 -20.29 42.57 -6.11
N PRO A 469 -20.99 42.84 -7.23
CA PRO A 469 -21.58 44.16 -7.45
C PRO A 469 -22.55 44.56 -6.32
N PRO A 470 -22.57 45.84 -5.88
CA PRO A 470 -21.93 47.00 -6.50
C PRO A 470 -20.48 47.27 -6.06
N ASP A 471 -19.85 46.38 -5.28
CA ASP A 471 -18.50 46.59 -4.76
C ASP A 471 -17.46 46.56 -5.90
N SER A 472 -16.33 47.24 -5.67
CA SER A 472 -15.21 47.34 -6.62
C SER A 472 -13.88 46.83 -6.06
N THR A 473 -13.86 46.48 -4.76
CA THR A 473 -12.70 45.92 -4.07
C THR A 473 -13.15 44.87 -3.04
N THR A 474 -12.21 44.04 -2.60
CA THR A 474 -12.39 43.02 -1.56
C THR A 474 -11.23 43.03 -0.58
N LEU A 475 -11.46 42.66 0.68
CA LEU A 475 -10.43 42.59 1.71
C LEU A 475 -9.67 41.26 1.63
N ILE A 476 -8.36 41.33 1.44
CA ILE A 476 -7.43 40.21 1.54
C ILE A 476 -6.46 40.47 2.70
N SER A 477 -6.17 39.44 3.49
CA SER A 477 -5.33 39.50 4.69
C SER A 477 -4.39 38.31 4.82
N LEU A 478 -3.24 38.50 5.44
CA LEU A 478 -2.30 37.45 5.82
C LEU A 478 -2.56 37.04 7.29
N THR A 479 -2.95 35.79 7.55
CA THR A 479 -3.38 35.37 8.89
C THR A 479 -2.23 35.25 9.88
N ASP A 480 -1.01 34.96 9.40
CA ASP A 480 0.18 34.69 10.24
C ASP A 480 1.16 35.88 10.25
N SER A 481 0.65 37.07 9.99
CA SER A 481 1.45 38.29 9.82
C SER A 481 2.32 38.69 11.02
N ALA A 482 2.08 38.14 12.22
CA ALA A 482 2.91 38.38 13.40
C ALA A 482 4.29 37.70 13.31
N TYR A 483 4.46 36.72 12.41
CA TYR A 483 5.70 35.96 12.23
C TYR A 483 6.57 36.50 11.10
N TYR A 484 6.05 37.43 10.30
CA TYR A 484 6.78 38.00 9.16
C TYR A 484 7.58 39.23 9.59
N GLY A 485 8.85 39.25 9.22
CA GLY A 485 9.74 40.40 9.40
C GLY A 485 9.44 41.50 8.38
N ASN A 486 9.11 41.13 7.14
CA ASN A 486 8.74 42.07 6.09
C ASN A 486 7.62 41.50 5.20
N ILE A 487 6.76 42.38 4.67
CA ILE A 487 5.66 42.06 3.77
C ILE A 487 5.72 43.06 2.60
N SER A 488 5.56 42.55 1.37
CA SER A 488 5.37 43.36 0.16
C SER A 488 4.29 42.72 -0.71
N TRP A 489 3.25 43.46 -1.07
CA TRP A 489 2.19 43.03 -2.00
C TRP A 489 2.50 43.39 -3.47
N GLY A 490 3.65 44.00 -3.74
CA GLY A 490 4.00 44.56 -5.05
C GLY A 490 3.19 45.81 -5.44
N LEU A 491 2.59 46.51 -4.47
CA LEU A 491 1.76 47.70 -4.69
C LEU A 491 2.60 48.96 -4.84
N ALA A 492 2.20 49.86 -5.75
CA ALA A 492 2.91 51.12 -5.98
C ALA A 492 2.86 52.11 -4.80
N ASN A 493 1.95 51.94 -3.85
CA ASN A 493 1.86 52.76 -2.64
C ASN A 493 2.56 52.06 -1.47
N PRO A 494 3.73 52.55 -1.01
CA PRO A 494 4.49 51.91 0.06
C PRO A 494 3.74 51.80 1.39
N ALA A 495 2.80 52.72 1.66
CA ALA A 495 2.03 52.69 2.90
C ALA A 495 0.98 51.56 2.92
N LEU A 496 0.62 51.02 1.75
CA LEU A 496 -0.27 49.87 1.61
C LEU A 496 0.51 48.57 1.39
N ASP A 497 1.67 48.67 0.74
CA ASP A 497 2.50 47.53 0.36
C ASP A 497 3.06 46.75 1.56
N SER A 498 3.20 47.38 2.71
CA SER A 498 3.69 46.73 3.94
C SER A 498 2.60 46.37 4.94
N LEU A 499 1.32 46.45 4.56
CA LEU A 499 0.20 46.14 5.46
C LEU A 499 -0.08 44.64 5.52
N ASN A 500 -0.64 44.18 6.63
CA ASN A 500 -1.04 42.78 6.79
C ASN A 500 -2.35 42.45 6.07
N ALA A 501 -3.09 43.48 5.64
CA ALA A 501 -4.32 43.35 4.88
C ALA A 501 -4.55 44.57 3.97
N ASN A 502 -5.13 44.34 2.80
CA ASN A 502 -5.43 45.36 1.81
C ASN A 502 -6.81 45.15 1.18
N TYR A 503 -7.48 46.26 0.84
CA TYR A 503 -8.63 46.23 -0.08
C TYR A 503 -8.10 46.27 -1.51
N LEU A 504 -8.29 45.17 -2.24
CA LEU A 504 -7.73 44.96 -3.57
C LEU A 504 -8.84 44.91 -4.61
N ALA A 505 -8.57 45.49 -5.79
CA ALA A 505 -9.47 45.43 -6.94
C ALA A 505 -9.27 44.13 -7.72
N GLN A 506 -10.03 43.94 -8.80
CA GLN A 506 -9.80 42.82 -9.73
C GLN A 506 -8.36 42.87 -10.27
N GLY A 507 -7.66 41.74 -10.19
CA GLY A 507 -6.26 41.64 -10.61
C GLY A 507 -5.56 40.41 -10.03
N THR A 508 -4.33 40.17 -10.48
CA THR A 508 -3.43 39.15 -9.93
C THR A 508 -2.38 39.84 -9.08
N TYR A 509 -2.15 39.32 -7.87
CA TYR A 509 -1.23 39.88 -6.89
C TYR A 509 -0.25 38.82 -6.44
N THR A 510 1.02 39.20 -6.29
CA THR A 510 2.07 38.37 -5.70
C THR A 510 2.49 39.04 -4.40
N VAL A 511 2.33 38.34 -3.28
CA VAL A 511 2.79 38.81 -1.98
C VAL A 511 4.07 38.09 -1.61
N THR A 512 5.11 38.85 -1.31
CA THR A 512 6.41 38.36 -0.86
C THR A 512 6.56 38.70 0.62
N VAL A 513 6.95 37.72 1.42
CA VAL A 513 7.22 37.89 2.84
C VAL A 513 8.59 37.34 3.19
N SER A 514 9.23 37.93 4.18
CA SER A 514 10.47 37.39 4.74
C SER A 514 10.33 37.22 6.25
N ASP A 515 11.09 36.28 6.82
CA ASP A 515 11.18 36.14 8.26
C ASP A 515 11.93 37.33 8.90
N SER A 516 11.91 37.39 10.23
CA SER A 516 12.53 38.48 11.01
C SER A 516 14.06 38.57 10.89
N LEU A 517 14.73 37.47 10.53
CA LEU A 517 16.18 37.38 10.35
C LEU A 517 16.58 37.50 8.87
N LEU A 518 15.62 37.68 7.95
CA LEU A 518 15.83 37.82 6.50
C LEU A 518 16.56 36.63 5.86
N LEU A 519 16.46 35.45 6.47
CA LEU A 519 17.07 34.21 5.95
C LEU A 519 16.15 33.52 4.95
N CYS A 520 14.83 33.54 5.20
CA CYS A 520 13.81 32.99 4.33
C CYS A 520 12.99 34.10 3.69
N THR A 521 12.88 34.06 2.35
CA THR A 521 11.97 34.91 1.58
C THR A 521 11.08 34.02 0.73
N MET A 522 9.78 34.11 0.93
CA MET A 522 8.76 33.32 0.25
C MET A 522 7.80 34.24 -0.50
N ASP A 523 7.17 33.74 -1.55
CA ASP A 523 6.08 34.43 -2.22
C ASP A 523 4.87 33.52 -2.50
N THR A 524 3.71 34.14 -2.68
CA THR A 524 2.51 33.45 -3.15
C THR A 524 1.71 34.37 -4.05
N THR A 525 1.04 33.79 -5.03
CA THR A 525 0.28 34.52 -6.04
C THR A 525 -1.18 34.09 -6.03
N PHE A 526 -2.08 35.07 -6.00
CA PHE A 526 -3.52 34.83 -6.06
C PHE A 526 -4.20 35.82 -7.01
N THR A 527 -5.42 35.51 -7.44
CA THR A 527 -6.19 36.36 -8.37
C THR A 527 -7.55 36.69 -7.78
N ILE A 528 -7.93 37.95 -7.91
CA ILE A 528 -9.25 38.48 -7.56
C ILE A 528 -10.02 38.70 -8.85
N ILE A 529 -11.21 38.12 -8.94
CA ILE A 529 -12.10 38.23 -10.10
C ILE A 529 -13.35 39.06 -9.77
N SER A 530 -13.95 39.69 -10.77
CA SER A 530 -15.28 40.30 -10.63
C SER A 530 -16.34 39.27 -11.04
N SER A 531 -17.34 39.06 -10.19
CA SER A 531 -18.46 38.16 -10.48
C SER A 531 -19.59 38.90 -11.20
N VAL A 532 -20.28 38.23 -12.11
CA VAL A 532 -21.55 38.71 -12.67
C VAL A 532 -22.72 38.10 -11.90
N PHE A 533 -23.87 38.78 -11.86
CA PHE A 533 -25.07 38.19 -11.29
C PHE A 533 -25.43 36.90 -12.03
N PRO A 534 -25.81 35.83 -11.32
CA PRO A 534 -26.19 34.59 -11.98
C PRO A 534 -27.47 34.79 -12.81
N GLU A 535 -27.61 34.01 -13.88
CA GLU A 535 -28.84 33.91 -14.68
C GLU A 535 -29.24 32.44 -14.81
N ILE A 536 -30.52 32.14 -14.62
CA ILE A 536 -31.13 30.82 -14.84
C ILE A 536 -32.35 30.97 -15.75
N ILE A 537 -32.81 29.85 -16.31
CA ILE A 537 -34.08 29.82 -17.04
C ILE A 537 -35.26 30.18 -16.14
N GLY A 538 -36.36 30.66 -16.74
CA GLY A 538 -37.61 30.90 -16.03
C GLY A 538 -38.49 29.66 -15.87
N ASP A 539 -39.56 29.82 -15.10
CA ASP A 539 -40.54 28.77 -14.78
C ASP A 539 -41.07 28.03 -16.01
N THR A 540 -41.29 26.72 -15.86
CA THR A 540 -41.59 25.84 -16.99
C THR A 540 -42.45 24.62 -16.63
N LEU A 541 -42.87 23.89 -17.66
CA LEU A 541 -43.59 22.62 -17.55
C LEU A 541 -42.71 21.48 -18.10
N ALA A 542 -42.71 20.35 -17.41
CA ALA A 542 -41.99 19.15 -17.82
C ALA A 542 -42.90 17.91 -17.84
N CYS A 543 -42.68 17.05 -18.85
CA CYS A 543 -43.31 15.75 -18.98
C CYS A 543 -42.32 14.66 -18.55
N ASP A 544 -42.81 13.52 -18.07
CA ASP A 544 -42.00 12.34 -17.73
C ASP A 544 -41.12 12.44 -16.47
N PHE A 545 -41.47 13.33 -15.53
CA PHE A 545 -40.82 13.43 -14.20
C PHE A 545 -39.30 13.71 -14.23
N PHE A 546 -38.77 14.22 -15.34
CA PHE A 546 -37.43 14.80 -15.41
C PHE A 546 -37.39 16.06 -16.26
N PHE A 547 -36.40 16.93 -16.00
CA PHE A 547 -36.20 18.17 -16.74
C PHE A 547 -34.70 18.47 -16.87
N ASP A 548 -34.24 18.74 -18.09
CA ASP A 548 -32.85 19.11 -18.38
C ASP A 548 -32.70 20.64 -18.32
N VAL A 549 -32.01 21.15 -17.30
CA VAL A 549 -31.70 22.58 -17.17
C VAL A 549 -30.72 22.98 -18.28
N THR A 550 -30.88 24.19 -18.82
CA THR A 550 -29.97 24.74 -19.83
C THR A 550 -29.68 26.21 -19.57
N ASN A 551 -28.59 26.74 -20.12
CA ASN A 551 -28.22 28.16 -20.10
C ASN A 551 -28.07 28.83 -18.72
N THR A 552 -27.68 28.07 -17.69
CA THR A 552 -27.25 28.69 -16.42
C THR A 552 -25.92 29.43 -16.59
N ILE A 553 -25.90 30.72 -16.26
CA ILE A 553 -24.72 31.60 -16.30
C ILE A 553 -24.32 31.94 -14.86
N SER A 554 -23.07 31.68 -14.51
CA SER A 554 -22.47 32.05 -13.22
C SER A 554 -20.94 32.03 -13.36
N THR A 555 -20.25 33.04 -12.83
CA THR A 555 -18.79 33.20 -12.99
C THR A 555 -18.00 32.14 -12.23
N SER A 556 -18.44 31.77 -11.03
CA SER A 556 -17.70 30.86 -10.12
C SER A 556 -18.45 29.55 -9.85
N GLY A 557 -19.46 29.25 -10.67
CA GLY A 557 -20.38 28.13 -10.43
C GLY A 557 -21.28 28.33 -9.22
N GLY A 558 -22.04 27.31 -8.87
CA GLY A 558 -23.03 27.37 -7.80
C GLY A 558 -23.59 26.00 -7.46
N VAL A 559 -24.59 26.00 -6.59
CA VAL A 559 -25.23 24.78 -6.09
C VAL A 559 -26.74 24.89 -6.26
N TRP A 560 -27.32 23.88 -6.91
CA TRP A 560 -28.75 23.66 -6.95
C TRP A 560 -29.24 23.00 -5.67
N SER A 561 -30.40 23.43 -5.19
CA SER A 561 -31.05 22.86 -4.01
C SER A 561 -32.56 22.78 -4.23
N SER A 562 -33.24 21.98 -3.42
CA SER A 562 -34.70 21.93 -3.38
C SER A 562 -35.16 21.71 -1.95
N ASN A 563 -36.38 22.18 -1.64
CA ASN A 563 -37.05 21.91 -0.38
C ASN A 563 -37.72 20.52 -0.33
N SER A 564 -37.74 19.79 -1.45
CA SER A 564 -38.33 18.46 -1.57
C SER A 564 -37.26 17.37 -1.58
N ASN A 565 -37.43 16.36 -0.72
CA ASN A 565 -36.56 15.19 -0.68
C ASN A 565 -36.71 14.27 -1.91
N ASN A 566 -37.72 14.52 -2.74
CA ASN A 566 -38.00 13.71 -3.93
C ASN A 566 -37.35 14.29 -5.20
N VAL A 567 -36.58 15.37 -5.06
CA VAL A 567 -35.84 16.00 -6.16
C VAL A 567 -34.40 15.52 -6.16
N GLN A 568 -33.94 15.01 -7.30
CA GLN A 568 -32.55 14.60 -7.52
C GLN A 568 -31.92 15.40 -8.67
N PHE A 569 -30.68 15.86 -8.46
CA PHE A 569 -29.87 16.52 -9.48
C PHE A 569 -28.83 15.54 -10.04
N VAL A 570 -28.80 15.35 -11.36
CA VAL A 570 -27.89 14.43 -12.05
C VAL A 570 -27.02 15.22 -13.04
N PRO A 571 -25.68 15.03 -13.04
CA PRO A 571 -24.92 14.11 -12.19
C PRO A 571 -24.74 14.62 -10.74
N SER A 572 -24.85 15.92 -10.50
CA SER A 572 -24.75 16.52 -9.16
C SER A 572 -25.49 17.86 -9.08
N ALA A 573 -25.76 18.31 -7.85
CA ALA A 573 -26.26 19.65 -7.56
C ALA A 573 -25.28 20.79 -7.93
N THR A 574 -23.99 20.49 -8.07
CA THR A 574 -22.95 21.49 -8.44
C THR A 574 -22.75 21.63 -9.95
N THR A 575 -23.42 20.81 -10.75
CA THR A 575 -23.40 20.95 -12.21
C THR A 575 -24.22 22.17 -12.59
N LEU A 576 -23.68 23.07 -13.42
CA LEU A 576 -24.40 24.29 -13.83
C LEU A 576 -25.76 23.98 -14.44
N ASN A 577 -25.81 22.99 -15.33
CA ASN A 577 -26.99 22.57 -16.08
C ASN A 577 -27.30 21.09 -15.79
N PRO A 578 -27.88 20.76 -14.61
CA PRO A 578 -28.17 19.37 -14.25
C PRO A 578 -29.48 18.89 -14.88
N ARG A 579 -29.65 17.57 -14.92
CA ARG A 579 -30.97 16.94 -15.04
C ARG A 579 -31.62 16.88 -13.67
N ILE A 580 -32.81 17.44 -13.56
CA ILE A 580 -33.68 17.34 -12.39
C ILE A 580 -34.59 16.13 -12.56
N ILE A 581 -34.68 15.25 -11.56
CA ILE A 581 -35.52 14.05 -11.57
C ILE A 581 -36.42 14.04 -10.33
N ILE A 582 -37.70 13.74 -10.52
CA ILE A 582 -38.70 13.56 -9.46
C ILE A 582 -38.86 12.06 -9.17
N THR A 583 -38.34 11.60 -8.03
CA THR A 583 -38.13 10.17 -7.76
C THR A 583 -39.40 9.41 -7.38
N ASP A 584 -40.40 10.09 -6.82
CA ASP A 584 -41.69 9.50 -6.45
C ASP A 584 -42.71 9.47 -7.60
N SER A 585 -42.38 10.11 -8.74
CA SER A 585 -43.26 10.26 -9.89
C SER A 585 -44.64 10.85 -9.54
N ILE A 586 -44.68 11.77 -8.56
CA ILE A 586 -45.90 12.48 -8.17
C ILE A 586 -46.02 13.78 -9.00
N PRO A 587 -47.14 14.01 -9.72
CA PRO A 587 -47.35 15.26 -10.43
C PRO A 587 -47.50 16.46 -9.48
N GLY A 588 -46.91 17.59 -9.84
CA GLY A 588 -46.95 18.81 -9.02
C GLY A 588 -45.92 19.86 -9.43
N THR A 589 -45.96 21.02 -8.77
CA THR A 589 -44.92 22.05 -8.91
C THR A 589 -43.81 21.81 -7.91
N TYR A 590 -42.57 21.78 -8.39
CA TYR A 590 -41.37 21.66 -7.58
C TYR A 590 -40.50 22.91 -7.78
N THR A 591 -40.18 23.59 -6.69
CA THR A 591 -39.25 24.73 -6.68
C THR A 591 -37.84 24.22 -6.47
N VAL A 592 -36.93 24.63 -7.34
CA VAL A 592 -35.49 24.42 -7.19
C VAL A 592 -34.78 25.78 -7.14
N THR A 593 -33.75 25.89 -6.29
CA THR A 593 -33.02 27.13 -6.04
C THR A 593 -31.56 26.96 -6.46
N TYR A 594 -31.05 27.84 -7.31
CA TYR A 594 -29.63 27.94 -7.64
C TYR A 594 -28.96 29.01 -6.79
N THR A 595 -27.92 28.66 -6.05
CA THR A 595 -27.11 29.59 -5.25
C THR A 595 -25.70 29.72 -5.83
N ASP A 596 -25.30 30.93 -6.22
CA ASP A 596 -23.96 31.23 -6.75
C ASP A 596 -22.87 31.17 -5.67
N ASN A 597 -21.72 30.58 -6.00
CA ASN A 597 -20.60 30.39 -5.06
C ASN A 597 -19.81 31.68 -4.77
N ALA A 598 -19.80 32.65 -5.68
CA ALA A 598 -19.01 33.87 -5.50
C ALA A 598 -19.69 34.82 -4.50
N CYS A 599 -20.99 35.02 -4.68
CA CYS A 599 -21.74 36.06 -3.97
C CYS A 599 -22.88 35.52 -3.09
N GLY A 600 -23.12 34.21 -3.09
CA GLY A 600 -24.21 33.60 -2.31
C GLY A 600 -25.61 34.04 -2.76
N THR A 601 -25.74 34.65 -3.93
CA THR A 601 -27.03 35.09 -4.48
C THR A 601 -27.82 33.87 -4.95
N SER A 602 -29.11 33.84 -4.62
CA SER A 602 -29.99 32.71 -4.94
C SER A 602 -31.12 33.10 -5.90
N LEU A 603 -31.45 32.20 -6.83
CA LEU A 603 -32.53 32.34 -7.81
C LEU A 603 -33.40 31.08 -7.78
N ASP A 604 -34.72 31.25 -7.84
CA ASP A 604 -35.70 30.16 -7.82
C ASP A 604 -36.22 29.86 -9.22
N LEU A 605 -36.50 28.57 -9.48
CA LEU A 605 -37.11 28.03 -10.69
C LEU A 605 -38.25 27.09 -10.30
N ASP A 606 -39.48 27.42 -10.71
CA ASP A 606 -40.65 26.55 -10.53
C ASP A 606 -40.87 25.66 -11.76
N ILE A 607 -40.90 24.34 -11.54
CA ILE A 607 -41.14 23.35 -12.60
C ILE A 607 -42.42 22.56 -12.28
N TYR A 608 -43.42 22.63 -13.17
CA TYR A 608 -44.62 21.80 -13.06
C TYR A 608 -44.45 20.48 -13.81
N PHE A 609 -44.40 19.37 -13.07
CA PHE A 609 -44.32 18.02 -13.62
C PHE A 609 -45.72 17.41 -13.78
N GLN A 610 -46.07 17.03 -15.02
CA GLN A 610 -47.38 16.45 -15.34
C GLN A 610 -47.27 14.97 -15.76
N GLN A 611 -48.25 14.15 -15.35
CA GLN A 611 -48.37 12.77 -15.83
C GLN A 611 -48.88 12.72 -17.28
N GLY A 612 -48.35 11.78 -18.08
CA GLY A 612 -48.88 11.46 -19.41
C GLY A 612 -50.33 10.95 -19.39
N ALA A 613 -51.03 11.16 -20.51
CA ALA A 613 -52.33 10.57 -20.77
C ALA A 613 -52.23 9.04 -20.89
N TRP A 614 -53.21 8.34 -20.31
CA TRP A 614 -53.34 6.88 -20.36
C TRP A 614 -54.81 6.46 -20.28
N THR A 615 -55.15 5.29 -20.84
CA THR A 615 -56.49 4.71 -20.79
C THR A 615 -56.43 3.19 -20.97
N GLU A 616 -57.53 2.49 -20.70
CA GLU A 616 -57.70 1.03 -20.86
C GLU A 616 -59.17 0.72 -21.19
N ALA A 617 -59.44 -0.27 -22.05
CA ALA A 617 -60.77 -0.79 -22.39
C ALA A 617 -60.77 -2.34 -22.41
N TYR A 618 -61.89 -2.96 -22.03
CA TYR A 618 -61.97 -4.42 -21.83
C TYR A 618 -62.84 -5.14 -22.86
N ASP A 619 -62.37 -6.32 -23.30
CA ASP A 619 -63.04 -7.18 -24.29
C ASP A 619 -64.42 -7.70 -23.82
N ALA A 620 -65.32 -7.97 -24.77
CA ALA A 620 -66.66 -8.51 -24.48
C ALA A 620 -67.24 -9.38 -25.62
N SER A 621 -68.16 -10.30 -25.29
CA SER A 621 -68.93 -11.08 -26.29
C SER A 621 -70.44 -10.80 -26.20
N ILE A 622 -71.06 -10.44 -27.33
CA ILE A 622 -72.44 -9.95 -27.43
C ILE A 622 -73.33 -10.87 -28.28
N CYS A 623 -74.64 -10.91 -28.03
CA CYS A 623 -75.56 -11.66 -28.91
C CYS A 623 -75.62 -11.01 -30.30
N VAL A 624 -75.71 -11.82 -31.36
CA VAL A 624 -75.98 -11.30 -32.72
C VAL A 624 -77.22 -10.40 -32.69
N GLY A 625 -77.08 -9.15 -33.19
CA GLY A 625 -78.15 -8.15 -33.20
C GLY A 625 -78.37 -7.38 -31.90
N SER A 626 -77.57 -7.62 -30.85
CA SER A 626 -77.58 -6.82 -29.62
C SER A 626 -76.57 -5.66 -29.66
N SER A 627 -76.72 -4.69 -28.74
CA SER A 627 -75.76 -3.59 -28.56
C SER A 627 -75.10 -3.64 -27.17
N HIS A 628 -73.84 -3.25 -27.09
CA HIS A 628 -73.05 -3.19 -25.86
C HIS A 628 -72.35 -1.82 -25.71
N VAL A 629 -72.13 -1.38 -24.47
CA VAL A 629 -71.45 -0.12 -24.16
C VAL A 629 -70.07 -0.43 -23.57
N ILE A 630 -69.03 -0.10 -24.33
CA ILE A 630 -67.64 -0.16 -23.86
C ILE A 630 -67.35 1.11 -23.09
N ASN A 631 -66.79 0.99 -21.88
CA ASN A 631 -66.30 2.12 -21.10
C ASN A 631 -64.77 2.08 -21.06
N CYS A 632 -64.12 3.23 -21.26
CA CYS A 632 -62.67 3.34 -21.10
C CYS A 632 -62.31 3.87 -19.69
N ALA A 633 -61.13 3.51 -19.19
CA ALA A 633 -60.57 4.09 -17.97
C ALA A 633 -60.33 5.60 -18.15
N THR A 634 -60.79 6.39 -17.18
CA THR A 634 -60.65 7.86 -17.19
C THR A 634 -59.57 8.33 -16.23
N SER A 635 -58.74 9.27 -16.66
CA SER A 635 -57.75 9.96 -15.84
C SER A 635 -58.01 11.46 -15.85
N GLN A 636 -57.77 12.15 -14.72
CA GLN A 636 -57.86 13.61 -14.64
C GLN A 636 -56.86 14.32 -15.55
N TYR A 637 -55.80 13.63 -15.98
CA TYR A 637 -54.78 14.16 -16.86
C TYR A 637 -55.12 14.00 -18.35
N ASN A 638 -56.18 13.27 -18.69
CA ASN A 638 -56.63 13.11 -20.07
C ASN A 638 -57.46 14.34 -20.48
N LEU A 639 -56.98 15.09 -21.47
CA LEU A 639 -57.67 16.29 -21.96
C LEU A 639 -58.63 15.99 -23.12
N SER A 640 -58.41 14.90 -23.83
CA SER A 640 -59.24 14.50 -24.98
C SER A 640 -59.35 12.98 -25.08
N TYR A 641 -60.45 12.54 -25.68
CA TYR A 641 -60.80 11.14 -25.95
C TYR A 641 -61.23 11.05 -27.42
N LEU A 642 -60.82 9.99 -28.12
CA LEU A 642 -61.18 9.74 -29.52
C LEU A 642 -61.30 8.23 -29.75
N TRP A 643 -62.51 7.74 -29.98
CA TRP A 643 -62.77 6.36 -30.36
C TRP A 643 -62.61 6.13 -31.86
N SER A 644 -62.45 4.87 -32.26
CA SER A 644 -62.33 4.42 -33.66
C SER A 644 -63.50 4.83 -34.58
N ASP A 645 -64.68 5.16 -34.04
CA ASP A 645 -65.82 5.68 -34.80
C ASP A 645 -65.83 7.22 -34.94
N GLY A 646 -64.83 7.89 -34.36
CA GLY A 646 -64.70 9.34 -34.31
C GLY A 646 -65.39 10.01 -33.12
N SER A 647 -66.06 9.26 -32.24
CA SER A 647 -66.70 9.81 -31.05
C SER A 647 -65.68 10.20 -29.97
N THR A 648 -66.02 11.19 -29.14
CA THR A 648 -65.09 11.77 -28.15
C THR A 648 -65.56 11.59 -26.70
N GLY A 649 -66.48 10.65 -26.48
CA GLY A 649 -66.99 10.33 -25.14
C GLY A 649 -66.07 9.36 -24.39
N THR A 650 -66.34 9.15 -23.11
CA THR A 650 -65.67 8.12 -22.27
C THR A 650 -66.25 6.71 -22.45
N SER A 651 -67.19 6.55 -23.40
CA SER A 651 -67.78 5.26 -23.75
C SER A 651 -68.15 5.21 -25.23
N LEU A 652 -68.21 3.99 -25.76
CA LEU A 652 -68.58 3.69 -27.14
C LEU A 652 -69.67 2.61 -27.16
N THR A 653 -70.77 2.86 -27.89
CA THR A 653 -71.82 1.85 -28.08
C THR A 653 -71.58 1.11 -29.39
N VAL A 654 -71.48 -0.21 -29.32
CA VAL A 654 -71.14 -1.11 -30.43
C VAL A 654 -72.22 -2.18 -30.61
N SER A 655 -72.43 -2.64 -31.84
CA SER A 655 -73.41 -3.68 -32.17
C SER A 655 -72.89 -4.70 -33.19
N GLN A 656 -71.62 -4.62 -33.54
CA GLN A 656 -70.96 -5.53 -34.49
C GLN A 656 -69.70 -6.11 -33.84
N ALA A 657 -69.38 -7.35 -34.17
CA ALA A 657 -68.08 -7.92 -33.85
C ALA A 657 -66.96 -7.12 -34.55
N GLY A 658 -65.85 -6.90 -33.86
CA GLY A 658 -64.72 -6.15 -34.39
C GLY A 658 -63.78 -5.66 -33.30
N GLN A 659 -62.67 -5.07 -33.74
CA GLN A 659 -61.73 -4.38 -32.86
C GLN A 659 -62.03 -2.88 -32.90
N TYR A 660 -62.14 -2.27 -31.73
CA TYR A 660 -62.33 -0.83 -31.55
C TYR A 660 -61.10 -0.27 -30.81
N SER A 661 -60.77 1.00 -31.06
CA SER A 661 -59.65 1.67 -30.39
C SER A 661 -60.12 2.93 -29.68
N ILE A 662 -59.46 3.26 -28.57
CA ILE A 662 -59.61 4.54 -27.85
C ILE A 662 -58.26 5.22 -27.74
N THR A 663 -58.16 6.43 -28.26
CA THR A 663 -57.00 7.30 -28.12
C THR A 663 -57.31 8.41 -27.12
N VAL A 664 -56.48 8.55 -26.09
CA VAL A 664 -56.48 9.70 -25.17
C VAL A 664 -55.25 10.56 -25.39
N ALA A 665 -55.35 11.85 -25.14
CA ALA A 665 -54.19 12.74 -25.24
C ALA A 665 -54.22 13.89 -24.24
N ASN A 666 -53.02 14.35 -23.89
CA ASN A 666 -52.78 15.59 -23.14
C ASN A 666 -51.56 16.32 -23.70
N GLN A 667 -51.07 17.33 -22.98
CA GLN A 667 -49.91 18.14 -23.42
C GLN A 667 -48.60 17.34 -23.50
N CYS A 668 -48.51 16.19 -22.82
CA CYS A 668 -47.31 15.36 -22.79
C CYS A 668 -47.30 14.30 -23.88
N ASN A 669 -48.40 13.57 -24.07
CA ASN A 669 -48.45 12.47 -25.03
C ASN A 669 -49.88 12.16 -25.51
N SER A 670 -49.94 11.26 -26.48
CA SER A 670 -51.16 10.55 -26.88
C SER A 670 -50.95 9.05 -26.68
N TYR A 671 -51.96 8.36 -26.12
CA TYR A 671 -51.95 6.94 -25.81
C TYR A 671 -53.17 6.27 -26.41
N THR A 672 -53.01 5.09 -27.02
CA THR A 672 -54.10 4.34 -27.66
C THR A 672 -54.18 2.94 -27.10
N ASP A 673 -55.40 2.50 -26.77
CA ASP A 673 -55.71 1.13 -26.37
C ASP A 673 -56.72 0.48 -27.33
N PHE A 674 -56.74 -0.85 -27.37
CA PHE A 674 -57.57 -1.66 -28.27
C PHE A 674 -58.45 -2.64 -27.50
N VAL A 675 -59.70 -2.78 -27.95
CA VAL A 675 -60.70 -3.68 -27.37
C VAL A 675 -61.37 -4.51 -28.47
N THR A 676 -61.63 -5.78 -28.18
CA THR A 676 -62.22 -6.75 -29.10
C THR A 676 -63.63 -7.12 -28.67
N ILE A 677 -64.56 -7.04 -29.63
CA ILE A 677 -65.96 -7.44 -29.46
C ILE A 677 -66.22 -8.68 -30.31
N GLU A 678 -66.69 -9.74 -29.68
CA GLU A 678 -67.06 -11.00 -30.33
C GLU A 678 -68.59 -11.16 -30.39
N GLU A 679 -69.09 -11.81 -31.45
CA GLU A 679 -70.51 -12.16 -31.57
C GLU A 679 -70.75 -13.62 -31.21
N LYS A 680 -71.82 -13.89 -30.44
CA LYS A 680 -72.30 -15.23 -30.10
C LYS A 680 -73.77 -15.40 -30.49
N VAL A 681 -74.14 -16.61 -30.89
CA VAL A 681 -75.54 -16.99 -31.08
C VAL A 681 -76.18 -17.22 -29.71
N CYS A 682 -77.31 -16.55 -29.48
CA CYS A 682 -78.10 -16.68 -28.27
C CYS A 682 -79.29 -17.59 -28.56
N ASP A 683 -79.48 -18.61 -27.73
CA ASP A 683 -80.48 -19.66 -27.95
C ASP A 683 -81.01 -20.16 -26.60
N ILE A 684 -82.16 -20.83 -26.63
CA ILE A 684 -82.82 -21.45 -25.49
C ILE A 684 -83.36 -22.83 -25.87
N GLN A 685 -82.90 -23.85 -25.14
CA GLN A 685 -83.21 -25.25 -25.40
C GLN A 685 -83.74 -25.91 -24.12
N ALA A 686 -84.83 -26.66 -24.25
CA ALA A 686 -85.48 -27.35 -23.14
C ALA A 686 -85.45 -28.87 -23.34
N PRO A 687 -85.21 -29.67 -22.29
CA PRO A 687 -85.22 -31.12 -22.36
C PRO A 687 -86.64 -31.67 -22.50
N ASN A 688 -86.78 -32.94 -22.89
CA ASN A 688 -88.07 -33.57 -23.12
C ASN A 688 -88.38 -34.80 -22.23
N VAL A 689 -87.47 -35.18 -21.34
CA VAL A 689 -87.64 -36.31 -20.41
C VAL A 689 -87.03 -35.95 -19.05
N MET A 690 -87.74 -36.24 -17.97
CA MET A 690 -87.22 -36.16 -16.60
C MET A 690 -87.65 -37.39 -15.78
N VAL A 691 -86.81 -37.79 -14.82
CA VAL A 691 -87.03 -38.96 -13.95
C VAL A 691 -86.93 -38.52 -12.50
N LEU A 692 -88.07 -38.45 -11.79
CA LEU A 692 -88.15 -37.74 -10.49
C LEU A 692 -87.24 -38.32 -9.40
N ASN A 693 -87.06 -39.64 -9.38
CA ASN A 693 -86.30 -40.35 -8.34
C ASN A 693 -84.87 -40.72 -8.79
N SER A 694 -84.41 -40.27 -9.96
CA SER A 694 -83.08 -40.63 -10.44
C SER A 694 -81.98 -40.12 -9.50
N THR A 695 -81.09 -41.02 -9.08
CA THR A 695 -79.90 -40.70 -8.27
C THR A 695 -78.68 -40.34 -9.11
N THR A 696 -78.76 -40.47 -10.44
CA THR A 696 -77.64 -40.22 -11.38
C THR A 696 -77.83 -38.93 -12.20
N GLY A 697 -78.89 -38.15 -11.93
CA GLY A 697 -79.21 -36.89 -12.63
C GLY A 697 -80.48 -36.99 -13.48
N ASN A 698 -80.80 -35.93 -14.23
CA ASN A 698 -82.03 -35.80 -15.04
C ASN A 698 -83.36 -35.84 -14.25
N ASN A 699 -83.31 -35.51 -12.96
CA ASN A 699 -84.48 -35.37 -12.07
C ASN A 699 -85.06 -33.95 -12.03
N LEU A 700 -84.48 -33.03 -12.81
CA LEU A 700 -84.86 -31.63 -12.89
C LEU A 700 -85.05 -31.23 -14.36
N PHE A 701 -86.11 -30.50 -14.66
CA PHE A 701 -86.29 -29.84 -15.96
C PHE A 701 -85.55 -28.51 -15.94
N THR A 702 -84.34 -28.51 -16.51
CA THR A 702 -83.45 -27.35 -16.62
C THR A 702 -83.39 -26.87 -18.06
N VAL A 703 -83.64 -25.59 -18.28
CA VAL A 703 -83.53 -24.97 -19.61
C VAL A 703 -82.10 -24.48 -19.82
N GLN A 704 -81.45 -24.87 -20.92
CA GLN A 704 -80.16 -24.32 -21.32
C GLN A 704 -80.38 -23.04 -22.10
N TYR A 705 -79.60 -21.99 -21.80
CA TYR A 705 -79.76 -20.69 -22.44
C TYR A 705 -78.44 -19.91 -22.57
N SER A 706 -78.39 -19.01 -23.54
CA SER A 706 -77.33 -18.00 -23.71
C SER A 706 -77.97 -16.64 -24.01
N GLY A 707 -77.53 -15.60 -23.29
CA GLY A 707 -77.91 -14.20 -23.53
C GLY A 707 -79.41 -13.89 -23.39
N LEU A 708 -79.98 -14.15 -22.21
CA LEU A 708 -81.38 -13.87 -21.90
C LEU A 708 -81.57 -12.55 -21.17
N LYS A 709 -82.44 -11.71 -21.71
CA LYS A 709 -82.95 -10.48 -21.09
C LYS A 709 -84.17 -10.75 -20.20
N SER A 710 -85.06 -11.66 -20.61
CA SER A 710 -86.19 -12.10 -19.80
C SER A 710 -86.60 -13.54 -20.13
N PHE A 711 -87.26 -14.21 -19.18
CA PHE A 711 -87.68 -15.60 -19.30
C PHE A 711 -88.94 -15.86 -18.46
N GLU A 712 -89.84 -16.66 -18.99
CA GLU A 712 -91.02 -17.18 -18.29
C GLU A 712 -91.33 -18.58 -18.82
N CYS A 713 -91.38 -19.57 -17.94
CA CYS A 713 -91.78 -20.94 -18.26
C CYS A 713 -93.07 -21.30 -17.52
N THR A 714 -94.02 -21.85 -18.28
CA THR A 714 -95.28 -22.38 -17.75
C THR A 714 -95.38 -23.86 -18.10
N ILE A 715 -95.64 -24.70 -17.09
CA ILE A 715 -95.79 -26.13 -17.23
C ILE A 715 -97.25 -26.49 -16.94
N VAL A 716 -97.85 -27.28 -17.82
CA VAL A 716 -99.25 -27.70 -17.77
C VAL A 716 -99.38 -29.21 -17.89
N ASN A 717 -100.43 -29.80 -17.33
CA ASN A 717 -100.76 -31.21 -17.54
C ASN A 717 -101.57 -31.44 -18.83
N ARG A 718 -101.86 -32.71 -19.15
CA ARG A 718 -102.60 -33.10 -20.37
C ARG A 718 -104.01 -32.51 -20.52
N TRP A 719 -104.58 -31.95 -19.45
CA TRP A 719 -105.90 -31.29 -19.48
C TRP A 719 -105.80 -29.76 -19.57
N GLY A 720 -104.59 -29.21 -19.70
CA GLY A 720 -104.33 -27.77 -19.78
C GLY A 720 -104.27 -27.06 -18.43
N ASN A 721 -104.31 -27.79 -17.30
CA ASN A 721 -104.18 -27.18 -15.98
C ASN A 721 -102.72 -26.82 -15.70
N VAL A 722 -102.48 -25.60 -15.22
CA VAL A 722 -101.14 -25.12 -14.84
C VAL A 722 -100.64 -25.87 -13.61
N ILE A 723 -99.47 -26.46 -13.75
CA ILE A 723 -98.74 -27.18 -12.69
C ILE A 723 -97.76 -26.24 -12.00
N LYS A 724 -96.96 -25.53 -12.80
CA LYS A 724 -95.93 -24.61 -12.29
C LYS A 724 -95.72 -23.47 -13.29
N LYS A 725 -95.43 -22.28 -12.75
CA LYS A 725 -94.96 -21.13 -13.52
C LYS A 725 -93.75 -20.52 -12.81
N TYR A 726 -92.71 -20.15 -13.56
CA TYR A 726 -91.48 -19.56 -13.03
C TYR A 726 -90.78 -18.68 -14.06
N ASN A 727 -90.03 -17.68 -13.61
CA ASN A 727 -89.38 -16.65 -14.43
C ASN A 727 -87.86 -16.57 -14.26
N ASN A 728 -87.28 -17.43 -13.42
CA ASN A 728 -85.84 -17.55 -13.27
C ASN A 728 -85.39 -18.85 -13.94
N PRO A 729 -84.68 -18.79 -15.09
CA PRO A 729 -84.27 -19.99 -15.82
C PRO A 729 -83.21 -20.82 -15.07
N SER A 730 -82.51 -20.22 -14.10
CA SER A 730 -81.59 -20.93 -13.21
C SER A 730 -82.28 -21.78 -12.14
N LEU A 731 -83.60 -21.67 -11.98
CA LEU A 731 -84.40 -22.49 -11.06
C LEU A 731 -85.14 -23.56 -11.87
N PRO A 732 -84.61 -24.80 -11.94
CA PRO A 732 -85.24 -25.84 -12.72
C PRO A 732 -86.52 -26.35 -12.06
N TRP A 733 -87.42 -26.92 -12.85
CA TRP A 733 -88.62 -27.54 -12.30
C TRP A 733 -88.31 -28.96 -11.80
N ASP A 734 -88.63 -29.22 -10.53
CA ASP A 734 -88.35 -30.47 -9.82
C ASP A 734 -89.51 -31.48 -9.86
N GLY A 735 -90.46 -31.28 -10.78
CA GLY A 735 -91.63 -32.15 -10.90
C GLY A 735 -92.68 -31.91 -9.82
N LYS A 736 -92.66 -30.77 -9.13
CA LYS A 736 -93.69 -30.41 -8.15
C LYS A 736 -94.69 -29.38 -8.68
N THR A 737 -95.93 -29.50 -8.25
CA THR A 737 -96.95 -28.48 -8.37
C THR A 737 -96.59 -27.24 -7.56
N SER A 738 -97.31 -26.13 -7.76
CA SER A 738 -97.12 -24.90 -6.98
C SER A 738 -97.36 -25.07 -5.47
N ASP A 739 -98.16 -26.05 -5.03
CA ASP A 739 -98.36 -26.42 -3.62
C ASP A 739 -97.32 -27.44 -3.08
N GLY A 740 -96.28 -27.75 -3.87
CA GLY A 740 -95.14 -28.56 -3.44
C GLY A 740 -95.35 -30.07 -3.48
N LYS A 741 -96.42 -30.56 -4.11
CA LYS A 741 -96.67 -32.00 -4.28
C LYS A 741 -96.03 -32.48 -5.58
N PHE A 742 -95.47 -33.69 -5.55
CA PHE A 742 -94.99 -34.32 -6.78
C PHE A 742 -96.15 -34.55 -7.74
N VAL A 743 -95.89 -34.33 -9.02
CA VAL A 743 -96.81 -34.69 -10.09
C VAL A 743 -96.79 -36.20 -10.31
N GLU A 744 -97.89 -36.74 -10.85
CA GLU A 744 -97.96 -38.14 -11.26
C GLU A 744 -97.11 -38.41 -12.51
N GLU A 745 -96.76 -39.67 -12.74
CA GLU A 745 -96.11 -40.08 -13.98
C GLU A 745 -96.96 -39.72 -15.21
N GLY A 746 -96.33 -39.16 -16.24
CA GLY A 746 -97.02 -38.84 -17.49
C GLY A 746 -96.39 -37.73 -18.30
N VAL A 747 -97.06 -37.38 -19.40
CA VAL A 747 -96.66 -36.27 -20.28
C VAL A 747 -97.17 -34.95 -19.69
N TYR A 748 -96.25 -34.01 -19.51
CA TYR A 748 -96.51 -32.60 -19.22
C TYR A 748 -96.07 -31.75 -20.40
N PHE A 749 -96.66 -30.57 -20.56
CA PHE A 749 -96.31 -29.65 -21.62
C PHE A 749 -95.72 -28.39 -21.03
N TYR A 750 -94.72 -27.81 -21.69
CA TYR A 750 -94.15 -26.53 -21.31
C TYR A 750 -94.37 -25.50 -22.42
N VAL A 751 -94.52 -24.25 -22.00
CA VAL A 751 -94.46 -23.06 -22.85
C VAL A 751 -93.46 -22.12 -22.20
N ILE A 752 -92.38 -21.84 -22.90
CA ILE A 752 -91.34 -20.89 -22.51
C ILE A 752 -91.49 -19.66 -23.40
N LYS A 753 -91.64 -18.49 -22.78
CA LYS A 753 -91.57 -17.19 -23.43
C LYS A 753 -90.32 -16.49 -22.92
N ALA A 754 -89.42 -16.11 -23.81
CA ALA A 754 -88.16 -15.50 -23.45
C ALA A 754 -87.82 -14.35 -24.41
N VAL A 755 -86.98 -13.42 -23.94
CA VAL A 755 -86.42 -12.35 -24.76
C VAL A 755 -84.91 -12.43 -24.65
N PHE A 756 -84.19 -12.55 -25.77
CA PHE A 756 -82.73 -12.51 -25.77
C PHE A 756 -82.20 -11.09 -25.55
N ASP A 757 -80.90 -10.92 -25.27
CA ASP A 757 -80.27 -9.61 -25.14
C ASP A 757 -80.35 -8.76 -26.42
N SER A 758 -80.55 -9.42 -27.58
CA SER A 758 -80.86 -8.79 -28.88
C SER A 758 -82.26 -8.14 -28.92
N GLY A 759 -83.14 -8.45 -27.96
CA GLY A 759 -84.54 -8.07 -27.97
C GLY A 759 -85.45 -9.01 -28.77
N GLU A 760 -84.90 -10.06 -29.38
CA GLU A 760 -85.69 -11.10 -30.05
C GLU A 760 -86.58 -11.84 -29.04
N GLU A 761 -87.89 -11.83 -29.29
CA GLU A 761 -88.86 -12.62 -28.52
C GLU A 761 -88.93 -14.04 -29.07
N VAL A 762 -88.78 -15.03 -28.19
CA VAL A 762 -88.81 -16.44 -28.54
C VAL A 762 -89.84 -17.17 -27.70
N GLU A 763 -90.73 -17.91 -28.39
CA GLU A 763 -91.64 -18.86 -27.75
C GLU A 763 -91.19 -20.29 -28.09
N ARG A 764 -90.95 -21.10 -27.06
CA ARG A 764 -90.66 -22.54 -27.19
C ARG A 764 -91.74 -23.32 -26.48
N GLN A 765 -92.34 -24.24 -27.21
CA GLN A 765 -93.31 -25.17 -26.64
C GLN A 765 -92.87 -26.60 -26.90
N GLY A 766 -93.19 -27.49 -25.98
CA GLY A 766 -92.85 -28.89 -26.08
C GLY A 766 -93.49 -29.69 -24.98
N PHE A 767 -93.06 -30.93 -24.86
CA PHE A 767 -93.48 -31.80 -23.77
C PHE A 767 -92.28 -32.29 -22.99
N VAL A 768 -92.51 -32.57 -21.72
CA VAL A 768 -91.60 -33.29 -20.85
C VAL A 768 -92.33 -34.54 -20.37
N GLN A 769 -91.80 -35.70 -20.73
CA GLN A 769 -92.26 -36.97 -20.17
C GLN A 769 -91.64 -37.13 -18.78
N VAL A 770 -92.49 -37.20 -17.76
CA VAL A 770 -92.09 -37.44 -16.37
C VAL A 770 -92.22 -38.94 -16.10
N TYR A 771 -91.17 -39.55 -15.55
CA TYR A 771 -91.16 -40.94 -15.06
C TYR A 771 -91.00 -40.98 -13.53
N LEU A 772 -91.73 -41.91 -12.90
CA LEU A 772 -91.59 -42.28 -11.49
C LEU A 772 -90.89 -43.65 -11.43
N ASP A 773 -89.57 -43.71 -11.57
CA ASP A 773 -88.87 -44.97 -11.25
C ASP A 773 -88.74 -45.17 -9.73
#